data_AF-A0A819AIU7-F1
#
_entry.id   AF-A0A819AIU7-F1
#
_cell.length_a   1.000
_cell.length_b   1.000
_cell.length_c   1.000
_cell.angle_alpha   90.00
_cell.angle_beta   90.00
_cell.angle_gamma   90.00
#
_symmetry.space_group_name_H-M   'P 1'
#
loop_
_entity.id
_entity.type
_entity.pdbx_description
1 polymer ?
#
loop_
_entity_poly.entity_id
_entity_poly.type
_entity_poly.pdbx_seq_one_letter_code
_entity_poly.pdbx_strand_id
1 'polypeptide(L)'
;MPKSKFASTMKNRVKCENNIKQKFPVNQLWEWQTKQLCRPLFVLHSGPPYANGPLHIGHFLNNIQKDIIVRYKLLDGHRIDFRPGWDCHGLPIELKALQLNKTNSNKQNQITIRRLARQFATEELEKQKNEFHSWGILADWNNCYRTFNKEYIIDEIKLFWKLYQKGLLYRQYKPVNWSPSVQSALAESELEYNDKHTSTAIYVRFRLKNDALLSSLLPQLNTENIYALIWTTTPWSLIGNQAVAVNEKLKYLFIKFPSTNDIYIVAESLLNNIKKYPPFSNNQFEIIGNCLGSQLSGLNYHHPIYHDDKTYPIVTSDHVTDELGTGLVHIAPAHGSDDFLLSIKYNLSCVNAVNTNGHLHCPTIESLHGRNALDSKDGIKSILEYLNSNILHHYEFTHSYPYDWRAKKPVLILGSQQWFIDTTRLRDNACKHISEDVKIFPEGAGKSFLSMITKRPYWCISRQRSWGVPIPVFYTKNENKELVINEEMIEHLIKSIQEKDSIDFWWSSTDIKELLPPSMHNQVENLIRGDDIFDVWFDSGSSFNSVLKDFNCHADLYCEGHDQFNGWFLSSLLLSTGLQSRAPFSNIFVHGFVVDKNNQKMSKSIGNVIQPSDMIYGGGKEKFLENGFDVCREWVTRESYKQQCKASTEDLNKAYKRVFDIRNVLKFILGNLYDYQPDKHRISNENLTAVDRYMAYRLNQILTIYHTDFDRYRMYHGLITVEDFIQGDLSSFYCSVTKDRLYCNPSDSYLRRSTQTVFYLLLKCLNERLAPVMPYLAQELYNELINIENKDKKINDIFENEFTVLDKQLGEIPTELASAMTVVLHLRSTFHSVLQNRRGVLFDIVLYLSDKAKLQLEQVLNTLQKHPTTVKLDFWQPLEELLQCSRVQQRSLSDLDNDLTEENISSVDLPLLVLILSVRYKQRGHIADHLVEHHRKLPLSKVKAGTTEDVSQVNDEKNQNVRTTPHDFKYVYPDFLPNPIPFLRDRILEKLERKDMFRRRQQIDIPEFYVGSVLAVTSADPYAPSRRNRFVGICIQREKHGLKHEFTLRNIVDGLGVEIVYELYNPTITKMEVLKLERRLDENLAYLRDAPPEYCTFPFDMEPVKLPPGSGVPLNTIQVPITSTHWQYKWERHDLKGVLLPPLPRSVRKAAERYSEPWRQWDIMRQYRTEIHDEDRDEIFEDIEKHKQDLAQYRIDSKENIKIIRTRQKAAGRKAILDDSQQTKRSNPPTSK
;
A
#
# COMPACT_ATOMS: atom_id res chain seq x y z
N MET A 1 -6.30 -20.00 -43.88
CA MET A 1 -5.28 -19.21 -43.14
C MET A 1 -5.88 -17.89 -42.67
N PRO A 2 -5.47 -17.36 -41.51
CA PRO A 2 -5.99 -16.10 -40.97
C PRO A 2 -5.69 -14.90 -41.87
N LYS A 3 -6.63 -13.94 -41.98
CA LYS A 3 -6.51 -12.71 -42.77
C LYS A 3 -6.99 -11.52 -41.95
N SER A 4 -6.12 -10.54 -41.71
CA SER A 4 -6.51 -9.27 -41.07
C SER A 4 -5.55 -8.14 -41.47
N LYS A 5 -6.09 -6.91 -41.57
CA LYS A 5 -5.29 -5.68 -41.71
C LYS A 5 -4.76 -5.17 -40.36
N PHE A 6 -5.24 -5.73 -39.25
CA PHE A 6 -4.83 -5.38 -37.90
C PHE A 6 -3.35 -5.77 -37.67
N ALA A 7 -2.49 -4.76 -37.51
CA ALA A 7 -1.05 -4.96 -37.39
C ALA A 7 -0.67 -5.59 -36.04
N SER A 8 0.40 -6.40 -36.00
CA SER A 8 0.91 -6.98 -34.73
C SER A 8 1.68 -5.95 -33.91
N THR A 9 2.54 -5.16 -34.57
CA THR A 9 3.18 -3.98 -34.01
C THR A 9 2.63 -2.72 -34.68
N MET A 10 2.30 -1.70 -33.89
CA MET A 10 2.03 -0.37 -34.43
C MET A 10 3.36 0.36 -34.64
N LYS A 11 3.71 0.60 -35.92
CA LYS A 11 4.77 1.55 -36.27
C LYS A 11 4.26 2.97 -36.01
N ASN A 12 5.01 3.81 -35.30
CA ASN A 12 4.58 5.15 -34.88
C ASN A 12 3.27 5.12 -34.06
N ARG A 13 3.28 4.38 -32.95
CA ARG A 13 2.11 4.12 -32.09
C ARG A 13 1.40 5.41 -31.68
N VAL A 14 2.15 6.42 -31.24
CA VAL A 14 1.59 7.70 -30.81
C VAL A 14 0.79 8.34 -31.94
N LYS A 15 1.29 8.29 -33.18
CA LYS A 15 0.59 8.84 -34.34
C LYS A 15 -0.73 8.11 -34.58
N CYS A 16 -0.74 6.79 -34.50
CA CYS A 16 -1.94 5.98 -34.65
C CYS A 16 -2.98 6.29 -33.57
N GLU A 17 -2.57 6.32 -32.30
CA GLU A 17 -3.46 6.61 -31.17
C GLU A 17 -4.00 8.05 -31.24
N ASN A 18 -3.17 9.02 -31.63
CA ASN A 18 -3.63 10.40 -31.87
C ASN A 18 -4.64 10.50 -33.03
N ASN A 19 -4.47 9.74 -34.10
CA ASN A 19 -5.47 9.70 -35.18
C ASN A 19 -6.81 9.17 -34.68
N ILE A 20 -6.80 8.13 -33.83
CA ILE A 20 -8.01 7.61 -33.21
C ILE A 20 -8.63 8.67 -32.29
N LYS A 21 -7.83 9.31 -31.45
CA LYS A 21 -8.25 10.39 -30.55
C LYS A 21 -8.89 11.57 -31.29
N GLN A 22 -8.35 11.93 -32.46
CA GLN A 22 -8.91 13.00 -33.30
C GLN A 22 -10.23 12.59 -33.96
N LYS A 23 -10.35 11.31 -34.37
CA LYS A 23 -11.57 10.78 -34.99
C LYS A 23 -12.70 10.57 -33.98
N PHE A 24 -12.36 10.21 -32.74
CA PHE A 24 -13.27 9.97 -31.62
C PHE A 24 -12.86 10.86 -30.43
N PRO A 25 -13.14 12.16 -30.47
CA PRO A 25 -12.74 13.09 -29.42
C PRO A 25 -13.58 12.92 -28.17
N VAL A 26 -12.94 12.95 -26.99
CA VAL A 26 -13.60 12.78 -25.68
C VAL A 26 -14.72 13.79 -25.41
N ASN A 27 -14.66 15.00 -26.00
CA ASN A 27 -15.72 16.00 -25.86
C ASN A 27 -17.04 15.55 -26.54
N GLN A 28 -16.97 14.86 -27.68
CA GLN A 28 -18.17 14.32 -28.33
C GLN A 28 -18.76 13.17 -27.51
N LEU A 29 -17.91 12.31 -26.93
CA LEU A 29 -18.35 11.26 -26.02
C LEU A 29 -19.00 11.84 -24.75
N TRP A 30 -18.46 12.94 -24.21
CA TRP A 30 -19.03 13.68 -23.10
C TRP A 30 -20.42 14.26 -23.42
N GLU A 31 -20.57 14.89 -24.58
CA GLU A 31 -21.87 15.41 -25.05
C GLU A 31 -22.88 14.30 -25.35
N TRP A 32 -22.43 13.14 -25.82
CA TRP A 32 -23.30 12.00 -26.06
C TRP A 32 -23.83 11.42 -24.74
N GLN A 33 -22.95 11.15 -23.76
CA GLN A 33 -23.35 10.50 -22.51
C GLN A 33 -24.29 11.38 -21.68
N THR A 34 -24.08 12.70 -21.68
CA THR A 34 -24.95 13.66 -20.97
C THR A 34 -26.40 13.63 -21.45
N LYS A 35 -26.66 13.24 -22.71
CA LYS A 35 -28.00 13.10 -23.29
C LYS A 35 -28.71 11.79 -22.90
N GLN A 36 -28.00 10.82 -22.32
CA GLN A 36 -28.55 9.51 -21.93
C GLN A 36 -29.25 9.57 -20.56
N LEU A 37 -30.33 10.36 -20.44
CA LEU A 37 -30.98 10.66 -19.15
C LEU A 37 -31.62 9.46 -18.44
N CYS A 38 -31.83 8.33 -19.13
CA CYS A 38 -32.36 7.10 -18.54
C CYS A 38 -31.31 6.30 -17.74
N ARG A 39 -30.02 6.65 -17.86
CA ARG A 39 -28.92 5.98 -17.15
C ARG A 39 -28.70 6.58 -15.74
N PRO A 40 -28.39 5.76 -14.72
CA PRO A 40 -28.06 6.26 -13.38
C PRO A 40 -26.82 7.14 -13.44
N LEU A 41 -26.77 8.19 -12.62
CA LEU A 41 -25.62 9.10 -12.56
C LEU A 41 -24.57 8.56 -11.58
N PHE A 42 -23.30 8.62 -11.99
CA PHE A 42 -22.13 8.40 -11.15
C PHE A 42 -21.31 9.69 -11.07
N VAL A 43 -21.11 10.21 -9.85
CA VAL A 43 -20.44 11.48 -9.57
C VAL A 43 -19.05 11.22 -9.01
N LEU A 44 -18.02 11.53 -9.80
CA LEU A 44 -16.63 11.54 -9.37
C LEU A 44 -16.19 12.98 -9.10
N HIS A 45 -15.97 13.32 -7.84
CA HIS A 45 -15.47 14.64 -7.49
C HIS A 45 -13.95 14.65 -7.50
N SER A 46 -13.38 15.56 -8.29
CA SER A 46 -11.93 15.70 -8.39
C SER A 46 -11.41 16.60 -7.30
N GLY A 47 -10.36 16.18 -6.60
CA GLY A 47 -9.51 17.10 -5.87
C GLY A 47 -8.88 18.10 -6.84
N PRO A 48 -8.87 19.39 -6.51
CA PRO A 48 -8.32 20.41 -7.40
C PRO A 48 -6.78 20.43 -7.33
N PRO A 49 -6.04 20.11 -8.41
CA PRO A 49 -4.61 20.39 -8.47
C PRO A 49 -4.30 21.88 -8.29
N TYR A 50 -3.14 22.13 -7.73
CA TYR A 50 -2.68 23.49 -7.45
C TYR A 50 -2.14 24.17 -8.70
N ALA A 51 -2.64 25.37 -9.04
CA ALA A 51 -2.30 26.10 -10.26
C ALA A 51 -0.96 26.86 -10.16
N ASN A 52 0.15 26.14 -9.92
CA ASN A 52 1.46 26.78 -9.69
C ASN A 52 2.60 26.31 -10.61
N GLY A 53 2.40 25.37 -11.52
CA GLY A 53 3.52 24.84 -12.30
C GLY A 53 3.16 23.67 -13.22
N PRO A 54 4.15 23.12 -13.94
CA PRO A 54 3.93 22.01 -14.87
C PRO A 54 3.47 20.75 -14.13
N LEU A 55 2.68 19.92 -14.82
CA LEU A 55 2.27 18.63 -14.30
C LEU A 55 3.47 17.69 -14.20
N HIS A 56 3.29 16.61 -13.44
CA HIS A 56 4.32 15.60 -13.21
C HIS A 56 3.67 14.22 -13.20
N ILE A 57 4.48 13.17 -13.13
CA ILE A 57 3.99 11.79 -13.25
C ILE A 57 2.93 11.40 -12.20
N GLY A 58 2.98 11.96 -10.98
CA GLY A 58 1.90 11.80 -9.99
C GLY A 58 0.53 12.33 -10.45
N HIS A 59 0.49 13.48 -11.15
CA HIS A 59 -0.75 14.01 -11.73
C HIS A 59 -1.27 13.11 -12.86
N PHE A 60 -0.35 12.56 -13.67
CA PHE A 60 -0.68 11.59 -14.71
C PHE A 60 -1.29 10.32 -14.11
N LEU A 61 -0.65 9.72 -13.10
CA LEU A 61 -1.16 8.54 -12.41
C LEU A 61 -2.56 8.79 -11.83
N ASN A 62 -2.75 9.89 -11.10
CA ASN A 62 -4.04 10.22 -10.47
C ASN A 62 -5.17 10.36 -11.52
N ASN A 63 -4.95 11.15 -12.56
CA ASN A 63 -6.02 11.49 -13.50
C ASN A 63 -6.29 10.35 -14.50
N ILE A 64 -5.29 9.55 -14.87
CA ILE A 64 -5.52 8.34 -15.66
C ILE A 64 -6.29 7.29 -14.85
N GLN A 65 -6.01 7.16 -13.55
CA GLN A 65 -6.79 6.28 -12.67
C GLN A 65 -8.27 6.70 -12.62
N LYS A 66 -8.55 8.00 -12.45
CA LYS A 66 -9.92 8.54 -12.52
C LYS A 66 -10.57 8.21 -13.86
N ASP A 67 -9.89 8.48 -14.96
CA ASP A 67 -10.41 8.22 -16.30
C ASP A 67 -10.73 6.74 -16.56
N ILE A 68 -9.91 5.80 -16.06
CA ILE A 68 -10.20 4.36 -16.15
C ILE A 68 -11.50 4.01 -15.41
N ILE A 69 -11.69 4.56 -14.20
CA ILE A 69 -12.92 4.34 -13.40
C ILE A 69 -14.14 4.88 -14.13
N VAL A 70 -14.03 6.10 -14.66
CA VAL A 70 -15.11 6.79 -15.36
C VAL A 70 -15.51 6.03 -16.62
N ARG A 71 -14.54 5.56 -17.41
CA ARG A 71 -14.77 4.76 -18.62
C ARG A 71 -15.38 3.41 -18.32
N TYR A 72 -14.97 2.76 -17.23
CA TYR A 72 -15.62 1.54 -16.75
C TYR A 72 -17.08 1.80 -16.41
N LYS A 73 -17.38 2.84 -15.62
CA LYS A 73 -18.76 3.16 -15.24
C LYS A 73 -19.65 3.54 -16.42
N LEU A 74 -19.08 4.17 -17.46
CA LEU A 74 -19.80 4.45 -18.70
C LEU A 74 -20.23 3.16 -19.45
N LEU A 75 -19.34 2.18 -19.56
CA LEU A 75 -19.65 0.85 -20.14
C LEU A 75 -20.59 0.03 -19.24
N ASP A 76 -20.54 0.26 -17.94
CA ASP A 76 -21.44 -0.30 -16.92
C ASP A 76 -22.83 0.36 -16.93
N GLY A 77 -23.14 1.16 -17.96
CA GLY A 77 -24.46 1.76 -18.15
C GLY A 77 -24.73 2.99 -17.30
N HIS A 78 -23.72 3.63 -16.69
CA HIS A 78 -23.90 4.87 -15.95
C HIS A 78 -23.67 6.10 -16.84
N ARG A 79 -24.32 7.20 -16.48
CA ARG A 79 -23.98 8.57 -16.88
C ARG A 79 -22.93 9.12 -15.92
N ILE A 80 -22.05 9.99 -16.37
CA ILE A 80 -20.92 10.48 -15.56
C ILE A 80 -21.05 11.98 -15.31
N ASP A 81 -20.81 12.41 -14.07
CA ASP A 81 -20.35 13.76 -13.74
C ASP A 81 -18.90 13.72 -13.21
N PHE A 82 -17.99 14.38 -13.92
CA PHE A 82 -16.58 14.52 -13.56
C PHE A 82 -16.10 15.87 -14.06
N ARG A 83 -16.10 16.86 -13.14
CA ARG A 83 -15.71 18.25 -13.40
C ARG A 83 -14.29 18.48 -12.88
N PRO A 84 -13.28 18.63 -13.74
CA PRO A 84 -11.93 19.00 -13.30
C PRO A 84 -11.95 20.38 -12.63
N GLY A 85 -11.06 20.60 -11.67
CA GLY A 85 -10.94 21.91 -11.04
C GLY A 85 -9.53 22.28 -10.64
N TRP A 86 -9.37 23.52 -10.21
CA TRP A 86 -8.07 24.07 -9.82
C TRP A 86 -8.15 24.85 -8.53
N ASP A 87 -7.13 24.65 -7.72
CA ASP A 87 -6.89 25.43 -6.53
C ASP A 87 -5.97 26.59 -6.90
N CYS A 88 -6.55 27.79 -6.84
CA CYS A 88 -5.98 29.00 -7.40
C CYS A 88 -5.57 30.02 -6.35
N HIS A 89 -5.74 29.74 -5.06
CA HIS A 89 -5.40 30.65 -3.95
C HIS A 89 -4.18 30.16 -3.17
N GLY A 90 -3.63 31.03 -2.30
CA GLY A 90 -2.59 30.66 -1.35
C GLY A 90 -1.16 31.09 -1.70
N LEU A 91 -0.28 30.86 -0.74
CA LEU A 91 1.10 31.37 -0.70
C LEU A 91 1.97 30.98 -1.91
N PRO A 92 1.98 29.71 -2.39
CA PRO A 92 2.84 29.34 -3.51
C PRO A 92 2.56 30.11 -4.82
N ILE A 93 1.30 30.43 -5.12
CA ILE A 93 0.94 31.24 -6.28
C ILE A 93 1.41 32.68 -6.08
N GLU A 94 1.16 33.25 -4.89
CA GLU A 94 1.57 34.61 -4.56
C GLU A 94 3.09 34.81 -4.70
N LEU A 95 3.90 33.90 -4.15
CA LEU A 95 5.37 33.96 -4.21
C LEU A 95 5.89 33.83 -5.65
N LYS A 96 5.37 32.88 -6.44
CA LYS A 96 5.81 32.70 -7.83
C LYS A 96 5.44 33.89 -8.71
N ALA A 97 4.25 34.44 -8.53
CA ALA A 97 3.81 35.63 -9.24
C ALA A 97 4.74 36.83 -8.94
N LEU A 98 5.09 37.05 -7.67
CA LEU A 98 6.01 38.14 -7.28
C LEU A 98 7.44 37.93 -7.81
N GLN A 99 7.95 36.70 -7.74
CA GLN A 99 9.28 36.33 -8.24
C GLN A 99 9.42 36.58 -9.76
N LEU A 100 8.45 36.13 -10.55
CA LEU A 100 8.47 36.30 -12.01
C LEU A 100 8.39 37.77 -12.43
N ASN A 101 7.66 38.59 -11.66
CA ASN A 101 7.54 40.02 -11.91
C ASN A 101 8.71 40.84 -11.33
N LYS A 102 9.72 40.21 -10.70
CA LYS A 102 10.87 40.88 -10.05
C LYS A 102 10.45 41.99 -9.08
N THR A 103 9.33 41.77 -8.38
CA THR A 103 8.75 42.76 -7.45
C THR A 103 9.00 42.36 -6.00
N ASN A 104 9.44 43.29 -5.17
CA ASN A 104 9.57 43.07 -3.72
C ASN A 104 8.20 43.22 -3.04
N SER A 105 7.81 42.23 -2.24
CA SER A 105 6.54 42.19 -1.49
C SER A 105 6.32 43.43 -0.62
N ASN A 106 7.37 43.97 -0.01
CA ASN A 106 7.28 45.05 0.99
C ASN A 106 6.92 46.44 0.43
N LYS A 107 6.74 46.59 -0.89
CA LYS A 107 6.46 47.89 -1.55
C LYS A 107 5.16 47.92 -2.36
N GLN A 108 4.39 46.84 -2.43
CA GLN A 108 3.21 46.76 -3.31
C GLN A 108 1.89 46.75 -2.53
N ASN A 109 0.88 47.44 -3.06
CA ASN A 109 -0.49 47.40 -2.55
C ASN A 109 -1.09 45.99 -2.74
N GLN A 110 -1.88 45.52 -1.77
CA GLN A 110 -2.53 44.21 -1.73
C GLN A 110 -3.30 43.88 -3.02
N ILE A 111 -4.00 44.85 -3.60
CA ILE A 111 -4.75 44.70 -4.86
C ILE A 111 -3.82 44.31 -6.00
N THR A 112 -2.62 44.89 -6.07
CA THR A 112 -1.65 44.57 -7.13
C THR A 112 -1.15 43.14 -6.98
N ILE A 113 -0.88 42.69 -5.75
CA ILE A 113 -0.46 41.31 -5.45
C ILE A 113 -1.54 40.33 -5.92
N ARG A 114 -2.81 40.59 -5.57
CA ARG A 114 -3.96 39.76 -5.97
C ARG A 114 -4.12 39.68 -7.48
N ARG A 115 -3.98 40.80 -8.19
CA ARG A 115 -4.04 40.84 -9.65
C ARG A 115 -2.94 40.00 -10.30
N LEU A 116 -1.69 40.14 -9.85
CA LEU A 116 -0.56 39.37 -10.36
C LEU A 116 -0.72 37.88 -10.08
N ALA A 117 -1.17 37.53 -8.87
CA ALA A 117 -1.44 36.15 -8.46
C ALA A 117 -2.55 35.51 -9.31
N ARG A 118 -3.66 36.22 -9.54
CA ARG A 118 -4.75 35.77 -10.43
C ARG A 118 -4.26 35.51 -11.85
N GLN A 119 -3.47 36.44 -12.40
CA GLN A 119 -2.94 36.31 -13.75
C GLN A 119 -2.06 35.06 -13.86
N PHE A 120 -1.12 34.88 -12.93
CA PHE A 120 -0.24 33.72 -12.91
C PHE A 120 -1.02 32.40 -12.78
N ALA A 121 -1.99 32.33 -11.85
CA ALA A 121 -2.83 31.14 -11.68
C ALA A 121 -3.61 30.82 -12.96
N THR A 122 -4.15 31.84 -13.64
CA THR A 122 -4.88 31.69 -14.92
C THR A 122 -3.98 31.16 -16.03
N GLU A 123 -2.76 31.67 -16.16
CA GLU A 123 -1.82 31.19 -17.17
C GLU A 123 -1.37 29.74 -16.92
N GLU A 124 -1.08 29.38 -15.66
CA GLU A 124 -0.66 28.03 -15.31
C GLU A 124 -1.81 27.01 -15.41
N LEU A 125 -3.03 27.37 -14.99
CA LEU A 125 -4.17 26.46 -15.09
C LEU A 125 -4.50 26.13 -16.55
N GLU A 126 -4.41 27.08 -17.49
CA GLU A 126 -4.67 26.80 -18.91
C GLU A 126 -3.60 25.87 -19.51
N LYS A 127 -2.33 26.00 -19.11
CA LYS A 127 -1.28 25.05 -19.50
C LYS A 127 -1.57 23.66 -18.98
N GLN A 128 -1.90 23.53 -17.69
CA GLN A 128 -2.25 22.26 -17.06
C GLN A 128 -3.51 21.65 -17.68
N LYS A 129 -4.55 22.44 -17.95
CA LYS A 129 -5.79 22.01 -18.61
C LYS A 129 -5.52 21.41 -19.98
N ASN A 130 -4.73 22.12 -20.80
CA ASN A 130 -4.35 21.64 -22.13
C ASN A 130 -3.54 20.33 -22.05
N GLU A 131 -2.64 20.21 -21.06
CA GLU A 131 -1.85 19.00 -20.84
C GLU A 131 -2.74 17.81 -20.40
N PHE A 132 -3.64 17.98 -19.43
CA PHE A 132 -4.59 16.93 -19.04
C PHE A 132 -5.49 16.51 -20.21
N HIS A 133 -6.05 17.46 -20.96
CA HIS A 133 -6.85 17.17 -22.15
C HIS A 133 -6.01 16.42 -23.22
N SER A 134 -4.71 16.72 -23.33
CA SER A 134 -3.79 15.99 -24.21
C SER A 134 -3.66 14.50 -23.88
N TRP A 135 -3.92 14.09 -22.64
CA TRP A 135 -3.87 12.68 -22.22
C TRP A 135 -5.14 11.87 -22.58
N GLY A 136 -6.18 12.54 -23.11
CA GLY A 136 -7.41 11.87 -23.53
C GLY A 136 -8.34 11.50 -22.37
N ILE A 137 -8.34 12.30 -21.31
CA ILE A 137 -9.22 12.14 -20.16
C ILE A 137 -10.65 12.59 -20.52
N LEU A 138 -11.62 11.72 -20.26
CA LEU A 138 -13.05 11.98 -20.40
C LEU A 138 -13.57 12.73 -19.16
N ALA A 139 -13.85 14.02 -19.33
CA ALA A 139 -14.33 14.89 -18.26
C ALA A 139 -15.09 16.10 -18.84
N ASP A 140 -15.74 16.88 -17.98
CA ASP A 140 -16.35 18.16 -18.38
C ASP A 140 -15.30 19.27 -18.47
N TRP A 141 -14.66 19.38 -19.62
CA TRP A 141 -13.65 20.42 -19.89
C TRP A 141 -14.26 21.82 -20.09
N ASN A 142 -15.57 21.93 -20.26
CA ASN A 142 -16.26 23.20 -20.46
C ASN A 142 -16.68 23.82 -19.11
N ASN A 143 -17.08 22.99 -18.15
CA ASN A 143 -17.54 23.41 -16.83
C ASN A 143 -16.51 23.14 -15.71
N CYS A 144 -15.24 23.45 -15.97
CA CYS A 144 -14.18 23.33 -14.97
C CYS A 144 -14.37 24.33 -13.82
N TYR A 145 -14.21 23.88 -12.57
CA TYR A 145 -14.33 24.77 -11.41
C TYR A 145 -12.98 25.36 -11.00
N ARG A 146 -13.01 26.56 -10.40
CA ARG A 146 -11.80 27.27 -9.94
C ARG A 146 -12.12 27.94 -8.62
N THR A 147 -11.24 27.84 -7.63
CA THR A 147 -11.53 28.38 -6.28
C THR A 147 -11.67 29.91 -6.26
N PHE A 148 -11.09 30.60 -7.24
CA PHE A 148 -11.22 32.06 -7.42
C PHE A 148 -12.43 32.49 -8.27
N ASN A 149 -13.30 31.56 -8.70
CA ASN A 149 -14.55 31.92 -9.36
C ASN A 149 -15.49 32.62 -8.36
N LYS A 150 -16.21 33.64 -8.83
CA LYS A 150 -17.10 34.46 -8.00
C LYS A 150 -18.13 33.65 -7.21
N GLU A 151 -18.79 32.70 -7.88
CA GLU A 151 -19.82 31.85 -7.28
C GLU A 151 -19.22 30.97 -6.18
N TYR A 152 -18.01 30.43 -6.41
CA TYR A 152 -17.28 29.61 -5.44
C TYR A 152 -16.98 30.41 -4.16
N ILE A 153 -16.46 31.63 -4.32
CA ILE A 153 -16.15 32.54 -3.21
C ILE A 153 -17.39 32.89 -2.39
N ILE A 154 -18.52 33.15 -3.06
CA ILE A 154 -19.79 33.42 -2.40
C ILE A 154 -20.24 32.22 -1.56
N ASP A 155 -20.13 31.00 -2.09
CA ASP A 155 -20.52 29.78 -1.38
C ASP A 155 -19.62 29.48 -0.19
N GLU A 156 -18.33 29.81 -0.30
CA GLU A 156 -17.35 29.69 0.76
C GLU A 156 -17.62 30.68 1.91
N ILE A 157 -17.97 31.93 1.60
CA ILE A 157 -18.43 32.92 2.58
C ILE A 157 -19.72 32.45 3.28
N LYS A 158 -20.67 31.89 2.53
CA LYS A 158 -21.91 31.32 3.10
C LYS A 158 -21.61 30.12 4.01
N LEU A 159 -20.68 29.25 3.63
CA LEU A 159 -20.23 28.13 4.44
C LEU A 159 -19.64 28.62 5.76
N PHE A 160 -18.74 29.60 5.70
CA PHE A 160 -18.17 30.25 6.88
C PHE A 160 -19.26 30.79 7.81
N TRP A 161 -20.22 31.56 7.29
CA TRP A 161 -21.30 32.12 8.10
C TRP A 161 -22.12 31.03 8.81
N LYS A 162 -22.49 29.96 8.09
CA LYS A 162 -23.24 28.84 8.67
C LYS A 162 -22.46 28.10 9.76
N LEU A 163 -21.17 27.87 9.57
CA LEU A 163 -20.32 27.22 10.58
C LEU A 163 -20.13 28.12 11.81
N TYR A 164 -20.07 29.44 11.62
CA TYR A 164 -20.02 30.42 12.70
C TYR A 164 -21.32 30.45 13.50
N GLN A 165 -22.49 30.49 12.84
CA GLN A 165 -23.80 30.43 13.51
C GLN A 165 -23.98 29.15 14.35
N LYS A 166 -23.38 28.02 13.92
CA LYS A 166 -23.38 26.76 14.67
C LYS A 166 -22.38 26.73 15.85
N GLY A 167 -21.61 27.80 16.06
CA GLY A 167 -20.59 27.87 17.11
C GLY A 167 -19.43 26.89 16.91
N LEU A 168 -19.18 26.47 15.66
CA LEU A 168 -18.04 25.61 15.29
C LEU A 168 -16.80 26.41 14.92
N LEU A 169 -17.00 27.67 14.51
CA LEU A 169 -15.95 28.64 14.23
C LEU A 169 -15.83 29.64 15.36
N TYR A 170 -14.61 29.91 15.79
CA TYR A 170 -14.33 30.88 16.83
C TYR A 170 -12.98 31.55 16.59
N ARG A 171 -12.82 32.74 17.17
CA ARG A 171 -11.55 33.46 17.18
C ARG A 171 -10.94 33.39 18.58
N GLN A 172 -9.68 33.01 18.68
CA GLN A 172 -9.00 32.91 19.97
C GLN A 172 -7.52 33.24 19.84
N TYR A 173 -6.95 33.74 20.94
CA TYR A 173 -5.51 33.90 21.09
C TYR A 173 -4.89 32.53 21.41
N LYS A 174 -4.08 31.99 20.50
CA LYS A 174 -3.38 30.71 20.70
C LYS A 174 -1.97 30.76 20.13
N PRO A 175 -1.04 29.93 20.63
CA PRO A 175 0.24 29.71 19.99
C PRO A 175 0.01 29.02 18.64
N VAL A 176 0.56 29.61 17.59
CA VAL A 176 0.52 29.07 16.24
C VAL A 176 1.94 29.00 15.67
N ASN A 177 2.18 28.02 14.80
CA ASN A 177 3.42 28.01 14.01
C ASN A 177 3.44 29.27 13.14
N TRP A 178 4.52 30.04 13.24
CA TRP A 178 4.67 31.34 12.58
C TRP A 178 6.00 31.39 11.85
N SER A 179 5.97 31.73 10.56
CA SER A 179 7.18 31.93 9.77
C SER A 179 7.49 33.43 9.71
N PRO A 180 8.56 33.92 10.40
CA PRO A 180 8.93 35.33 10.37
C PRO A 180 9.34 35.79 8.96
N SER A 181 9.84 34.86 8.16
CA SER A 181 10.30 35.14 6.80
C SER A 181 9.17 35.48 5.82
N VAL A 182 7.97 34.96 6.05
CA VAL A 182 6.78 35.19 5.22
C VAL A 182 5.66 35.90 5.98
N GLN A 183 5.88 36.22 7.26
CA GLN A 183 4.98 36.93 8.18
C GLN A 183 3.56 36.35 8.22
N SER A 184 3.45 35.03 8.31
CA SER A 184 2.16 34.34 8.36
C SER A 184 2.19 33.15 9.31
N ALA A 185 1.03 32.86 9.89
CA ALA A 185 0.77 31.57 10.52
C ALA A 185 0.87 30.45 9.46
N LEU A 186 1.38 29.30 9.89
CA LEU A 186 1.50 28.08 9.09
C LEU A 186 0.70 26.96 9.77
N ALA A 187 0.01 26.15 8.98
CA ALA A 187 -0.48 24.87 9.46
C ALA A 187 0.68 23.87 9.63
N GLU A 188 0.48 22.84 10.45
CA GLU A 188 1.47 21.78 10.65
C GLU A 188 1.81 21.05 9.34
N SER A 189 0.84 20.90 8.43
CA SER A 189 1.06 20.34 7.08
C SER A 189 1.98 21.20 6.19
N GLU A 190 2.23 22.45 6.59
CA GLU A 190 3.10 23.40 5.88
C GLU A 190 4.51 23.46 6.52
N LEU A 191 4.82 22.56 7.44
CA LEU A 191 6.14 22.44 8.05
C LEU A 191 6.94 21.31 7.39
N GLU A 192 8.25 21.53 7.29
CA GLU A 192 9.22 20.50 6.95
C GLU A 192 10.26 20.43 8.07
N TYR A 193 10.58 19.23 8.51
CA TYR A 193 11.52 19.04 9.61
C TYR A 193 12.94 18.87 9.09
N ASN A 194 13.87 19.65 9.63
CA ASN A 194 15.29 19.56 9.30
C ASN A 194 16.06 18.92 10.47
N ASP A 195 16.47 17.66 10.30
CA ASP A 195 17.20 16.88 11.31
C ASP A 195 18.62 17.39 11.59
N LYS A 196 19.14 18.31 10.75
CA LYS A 196 20.47 18.90 10.87
C LYS A 196 20.43 20.33 11.40
N HIS A 197 19.30 20.80 11.91
CA HIS A 197 19.22 22.11 12.52
C HIS A 197 20.02 22.13 13.82
N THR A 198 20.81 23.18 14.03
CA THR A 198 21.60 23.37 15.25
C THR A 198 21.05 24.55 16.03
N SER A 199 20.68 24.32 17.28
CA SER A 199 20.19 25.32 18.22
C SER A 199 21.17 25.45 19.40
N THR A 200 21.31 26.66 19.96
CA THR A 200 22.09 26.85 21.18
C THR A 200 21.28 26.40 22.40
N ALA A 201 21.69 25.30 23.02
CA ALA A 201 21.10 24.78 24.24
C ALA A 201 21.78 25.35 25.48
N ILE A 202 21.00 25.69 26.51
CA ILE A 202 21.51 26.27 27.75
C ILE A 202 20.98 25.56 28.99
N TYR A 203 21.81 25.51 30.02
CA TYR A 203 21.44 25.24 31.40
C TYR A 203 21.44 26.55 32.18
N VAL A 204 20.27 26.97 32.65
CA VAL A 204 20.06 28.25 33.33
C VAL A 204 19.43 28.01 34.70
N ARG A 205 19.89 28.75 35.71
CA ARG A 205 19.41 28.63 37.09
C ARG A 205 18.33 29.67 37.40
N PHE A 206 17.24 29.23 38.02
CA PHE A 206 16.13 30.07 38.46
C PHE A 206 16.11 30.09 39.99
N ARG A 207 16.30 31.25 40.62
CA ARG A 207 16.39 31.36 42.09
C ARG A 207 15.02 31.18 42.71
N LEU A 208 14.89 30.23 43.64
CA LEU A 208 13.66 30.04 44.40
C LEU A 208 13.47 31.15 45.45
N LYS A 209 12.21 31.50 45.70
CA LYS A 209 11.82 32.33 46.83
C LYS A 209 11.98 31.49 48.10
N ASN A 210 12.50 32.09 49.15
CA ASN A 210 12.57 31.44 50.46
C ASN A 210 11.21 31.56 51.16
N ASP A 211 10.37 30.54 51.02
CA ASP A 211 9.04 30.45 51.63
C ASP A 211 8.90 29.20 52.52
N ALA A 212 7.90 29.21 53.42
CA ALA A 212 7.74 28.17 54.46
C ALA A 212 7.62 26.75 53.89
N LEU A 213 7.08 26.61 52.66
CA LEU A 213 6.98 25.34 51.96
C LEU A 213 8.39 24.79 51.62
N LEU A 214 9.30 25.65 51.14
CA LEU A 214 10.68 25.27 50.88
C LEU A 214 11.41 24.86 52.15
N SER A 215 11.20 25.61 53.25
CA SER A 215 11.77 25.27 54.57
C SER A 215 11.25 23.94 55.11
N SER A 216 10.00 23.55 54.78
CA SER A 216 9.43 22.25 55.18
C SER A 216 10.06 21.07 54.43
N LEU A 217 10.46 21.26 53.17
CA LEU A 217 11.10 20.24 52.35
C LEU A 217 12.57 20.05 52.71
N LEU A 218 13.23 21.11 53.19
CA LEU A 218 14.64 21.11 53.59
C LEU A 218 14.85 21.80 54.95
N PRO A 219 14.42 21.18 56.08
CA PRO A 219 14.48 21.80 57.40
C PRO A 219 15.89 22.07 57.92
N GLN A 220 16.89 21.38 57.36
CA GLN A 220 18.28 21.37 57.85
C GLN A 220 19.18 22.44 57.22
N LEU A 221 18.64 23.31 56.36
CA LEU A 221 19.43 24.22 55.53
C LEU A 221 19.16 25.70 55.83
N ASN A 222 20.21 26.37 56.29
CA ASN A 222 20.24 27.81 56.59
C ASN A 222 20.78 28.62 55.39
N THR A 223 20.42 28.23 54.16
CA THR A 223 21.01 28.76 52.92
C THR A 223 19.97 29.44 52.03
N GLU A 224 20.25 30.66 51.57
CA GLU A 224 19.35 31.48 50.75
C GLU A 224 19.45 31.25 49.22
N ASN A 225 20.29 30.30 48.79
CA ASN A 225 20.67 30.10 47.38
C ASN A 225 20.22 28.73 46.84
N ILE A 226 18.91 28.56 46.71
CA ILE A 226 18.29 27.36 46.11
C ILE A 226 17.79 27.71 44.72
N TYR A 227 18.09 26.86 43.73
CA TYR A 227 17.77 27.11 42.33
C TYR A 227 17.07 25.91 41.68
N ALA A 228 16.04 26.19 40.89
CA ALA A 228 15.55 25.27 39.87
C ALA A 228 16.50 25.31 38.66
N LEU A 229 17.03 24.15 38.25
CA LEU A 229 17.89 24.07 37.07
C LEU A 229 17.03 23.79 35.84
N ILE A 230 17.04 24.70 34.87
CA ILE A 230 16.26 24.62 33.65
C ILE A 230 17.18 24.32 32.47
N TRP A 231 16.71 23.47 31.56
CA TRP A 231 17.33 23.26 30.25
C TRP A 231 16.39 23.73 29.13
N THR A 232 16.92 24.47 28.14
CA THR A 232 16.15 24.90 26.97
C THR A 232 17.03 25.03 25.73
N THR A 233 16.47 24.73 24.56
CA THR A 233 17.08 24.97 23.23
C THR A 233 16.62 26.30 22.60
N THR A 234 15.73 27.03 23.27
CA THR A 234 15.17 28.30 22.81
C THR A 234 15.38 29.41 23.86
N PRO A 235 16.62 29.88 24.08
CA PRO A 235 16.91 30.92 25.08
C PRO A 235 16.02 32.16 24.98
N TRP A 236 15.62 32.53 23.77
CA TRP A 236 14.73 33.67 23.50
C TRP A 236 13.34 33.55 24.12
N SER A 237 12.84 32.33 24.33
CA SER A 237 11.52 32.10 24.92
C SER A 237 11.50 32.37 26.43
N LEU A 238 12.67 32.44 27.09
CA LEU A 238 12.78 32.75 28.52
C LEU A 238 12.21 34.13 28.87
N ILE A 239 12.18 35.08 27.93
CA ILE A 239 11.56 36.40 28.11
C ILE A 239 10.05 36.25 28.39
N GLY A 240 9.41 35.26 27.79
CA GLY A 240 7.99 34.98 27.96
C GLY A 240 7.68 34.00 29.09
N ASN A 241 8.66 33.67 29.94
CA ASN A 241 8.48 32.66 30.99
C ASN A 241 7.48 33.13 32.06
N GLN A 242 6.55 32.24 32.45
CA GLN A 242 5.51 32.53 33.44
C GLN A 242 5.33 31.45 34.51
N ALA A 243 5.93 30.27 34.33
CA ALA A 243 6.00 29.23 35.34
C ALA A 243 7.17 28.27 35.06
N VAL A 244 7.43 27.36 36.00
CA VAL A 244 8.25 26.16 35.80
C VAL A 244 7.39 24.93 36.03
N ALA A 245 7.38 23.99 35.10
CA ALA A 245 6.64 22.75 35.22
C ALA A 245 7.52 21.60 35.72
N VAL A 246 6.94 20.77 36.58
CA VAL A 246 7.51 19.51 37.09
C VAL A 246 6.49 18.38 36.91
N ASN A 247 6.96 17.14 36.79
CA ASN A 247 6.07 15.98 36.76
C ASN A 247 5.73 15.56 38.20
N GLU A 248 4.45 15.35 38.50
CA GLU A 248 4.00 15.04 39.86
C GLU A 248 4.55 13.71 40.40
N LYS A 249 4.85 12.75 39.52
CA LYS A 249 5.27 11.37 39.83
C LYS A 249 6.78 11.20 39.85
N LEU A 250 7.53 12.10 39.22
CA LEU A 250 8.99 12.02 39.19
C LEU A 250 9.58 12.41 40.55
N LYS A 251 10.71 11.79 40.87
CA LYS A 251 11.51 12.08 42.06
C LYS A 251 12.60 13.09 41.72
N TYR A 252 12.71 14.12 42.55
CA TYR A 252 13.63 15.24 42.40
C TYR A 252 14.65 15.24 43.53
N LEU A 253 15.89 15.57 43.20
CA LEU A 253 17.03 15.62 44.12
C LEU A 253 17.42 17.07 44.38
N PHE A 254 17.78 17.36 45.62
CA PHE A 254 18.43 18.61 46.01
C PHE A 254 19.94 18.36 46.08
N ILE A 255 20.68 19.06 45.23
CA ILE A 255 22.12 18.87 45.04
C ILE A 255 22.87 20.12 45.48
N LYS A 256 23.67 19.99 46.53
CA LYS A 256 24.49 21.05 47.10
C LYS A 256 25.90 21.02 46.53
N PHE A 257 26.41 22.19 46.11
CA PHE A 257 27.79 22.35 45.68
C PHE A 257 28.62 22.99 46.80
N PRO A 258 29.59 22.28 47.42
CA PRO A 258 30.37 22.82 48.54
C PRO A 258 31.17 24.08 48.21
N SER A 259 31.59 24.26 46.95
CA SER A 259 32.41 25.39 46.50
C SER A 259 31.66 26.73 46.50
N THR A 260 30.38 26.72 46.12
CA THR A 260 29.54 27.94 46.05
C THR A 260 28.47 27.98 47.13
N ASN A 261 28.24 26.86 47.81
CA ASN A 261 27.12 26.62 48.73
C ASN A 261 25.74 26.74 48.04
N ASP A 262 25.68 26.71 46.70
CA ASP A 262 24.43 26.71 45.93
C ASP A 262 23.76 25.33 45.94
N ILE A 263 22.43 25.32 45.88
CA ILE A 263 21.62 24.10 45.81
C ILE A 263 20.83 24.09 44.51
N TYR A 264 20.87 22.99 43.77
CA TYR A 264 20.12 22.81 42.53
C TYR A 264 19.11 21.68 42.64
N ILE A 265 17.91 21.91 42.11
CA ILE A 265 16.86 20.90 41.97
C ILE A 265 16.95 20.29 40.57
N VAL A 266 17.02 18.96 40.50
CA VAL A 266 17.03 18.19 39.24
C VAL A 266 16.26 16.87 39.42
N ALA A 267 15.70 16.32 38.35
CA ALA A 267 15.11 14.97 38.40
C ALA A 267 16.19 13.90 38.61
N GLU A 268 15.90 12.91 39.46
CA GLU A 268 16.83 11.82 39.82
C GLU A 268 17.29 11.03 38.60
N SER A 269 16.35 10.68 37.71
CA SER A 269 16.59 9.93 36.48
C SER A 269 17.51 10.65 35.49
N LEU A 270 17.51 11.98 35.49
CA LEU A 270 18.30 12.80 34.56
C LEU A 270 19.68 13.19 35.09
N LEU A 271 19.98 12.90 36.36
CA LEU A 271 21.26 13.26 36.97
C LEU A 271 22.47 12.71 36.19
N ASN A 272 22.39 11.49 35.68
CA ASN A 272 23.48 10.88 34.90
C ASN A 272 23.74 11.59 33.56
N ASN A 273 22.71 12.20 32.97
CA ASN A 273 22.85 13.00 31.75
C ASN A 273 23.44 14.38 32.07
N ILE A 274 23.00 15.00 33.16
CA ILE A 274 23.46 16.32 33.61
C ILE A 274 24.93 16.28 34.07
N LYS A 275 25.36 15.17 34.69
CA LYS A 275 26.75 14.91 35.11
C LYS A 275 27.80 15.06 33.99
N LYS A 276 27.41 15.16 32.72
CA LYS A 276 28.36 15.38 31.62
C LYS A 276 28.79 16.84 31.48
N TYR A 277 28.09 17.77 32.12
CA TYR A 277 28.24 19.21 31.91
C TYR A 277 28.65 19.93 33.21
N PRO A 278 29.46 20.99 33.13
CA PRO A 278 29.78 21.80 34.31
C PRO A 278 28.52 22.49 34.86
N PRO A 279 28.40 22.69 36.19
CA PRO A 279 29.37 22.33 37.23
C PRO A 279 29.32 20.84 37.68
N PHE A 280 28.40 20.03 37.15
CA PHE A 280 28.18 18.64 37.56
C PHE A 280 29.25 17.65 37.08
N SER A 281 30.03 18.00 36.06
CA SER A 281 31.08 17.17 35.45
C SER A 281 32.17 16.70 36.40
N ASN A 282 32.42 17.44 37.48
CA ASN A 282 33.50 17.13 38.41
C ASN A 282 33.07 16.24 39.59
N ASN A 283 31.79 15.83 39.65
CA ASN A 283 31.18 15.05 40.76
C ASN A 283 31.45 15.61 42.18
N GLN A 284 31.77 16.90 42.30
CA GLN A 284 31.99 17.58 43.57
C GLN A 284 30.68 18.21 44.07
N PHE A 285 29.72 17.36 44.41
CA PHE A 285 28.43 17.78 44.95
C PHE A 285 27.88 16.75 45.93
N GLU A 286 27.00 17.19 46.82
CA GLU A 286 26.36 16.38 47.84
C GLU A 286 24.84 16.35 47.62
N ILE A 287 24.24 15.17 47.65
CA ILE A 287 22.77 15.05 47.63
C ILE A 287 22.28 15.22 49.07
N ILE A 288 21.61 16.33 49.31
CA ILE A 288 21.17 16.76 50.66
C ILE A 288 19.71 16.40 50.96
N GLY A 289 18.95 15.99 49.95
CA GLY A 289 17.56 15.59 50.11
C GLY A 289 16.91 15.17 48.78
N ASN A 290 15.69 14.66 48.88
CA ASN A 290 14.85 14.34 47.72
C ASN A 290 13.37 14.57 48.04
N CYS A 291 12.57 14.77 47.00
CA CYS A 291 11.12 14.91 47.11
C CYS A 291 10.42 14.39 45.84
N LEU A 292 9.12 14.15 45.92
CA LEU A 292 8.27 13.95 44.73
C LEU A 292 7.92 15.30 44.10
N GLY A 293 7.74 15.33 42.78
CA GLY A 293 7.41 16.57 42.08
C GLY A 293 6.08 17.18 42.51
N SER A 294 5.12 16.37 42.99
CA SER A 294 3.89 16.86 43.63
C SER A 294 4.15 17.78 44.82
N GLN A 295 5.26 17.59 45.53
CA GLN A 295 5.66 18.40 46.69
C GLN A 295 6.35 19.71 46.29
N LEU A 296 6.85 19.83 45.06
CA LEU A 296 7.44 21.07 44.54
C LEU A 296 6.37 22.05 44.03
N SER A 297 5.13 21.58 43.84
CA SER A 297 4.04 22.42 43.38
C SER A 297 3.73 23.53 44.38
N GLY A 298 3.59 24.76 43.88
CA GLY A 298 3.29 25.94 44.71
C GLY A 298 4.51 26.67 45.26
N LEU A 299 5.73 26.13 45.09
CA LEU A 299 6.95 26.90 45.28
C LEU A 299 7.02 28.07 44.30
N ASN A 300 7.66 29.16 44.70
CA ASN A 300 7.83 30.34 43.85
C ASN A 300 9.29 30.57 43.50
N TYR A 301 9.55 31.20 42.35
CA TYR A 301 10.89 31.58 41.90
C TYR A 301 10.92 33.01 41.36
N HIS A 302 12.12 33.59 41.32
CA HIS A 302 12.40 34.87 40.69
C HIS A 302 12.80 34.68 39.24
N HIS A 303 12.24 35.50 38.35
CA HIS A 303 12.54 35.42 36.92
C HIS A 303 14.02 35.71 36.65
N PRO A 304 14.70 34.95 35.78
CA PRO A 304 16.14 35.14 35.52
C PRO A 304 16.49 36.40 34.71
N ILE A 305 15.50 37.14 34.22
CA ILE A 305 15.64 38.27 33.28
C ILE A 305 15.04 39.53 33.90
N TYR A 306 13.79 39.44 34.39
CA TYR A 306 13.17 40.53 35.10
C TYR A 306 13.61 40.51 36.56
N HIS A 307 14.35 41.54 36.97
CA HIS A 307 14.79 41.74 38.36
C HIS A 307 13.74 42.52 39.16
N ASP A 308 12.46 42.19 38.99
CA ASP A 308 11.36 42.76 39.76
C ASP A 308 11.06 41.93 41.03
N ASP A 309 10.26 42.48 41.94
CA ASP A 309 9.80 41.77 43.14
C ASP A 309 8.75 40.68 42.83
N LYS A 310 8.37 40.54 41.56
CA LYS A 310 7.37 39.57 41.13
C LYS A 310 7.96 38.16 41.16
N THR A 311 7.20 37.23 41.72
CA THR A 311 7.56 35.81 41.74
C THR A 311 6.61 34.99 40.90
N TYR A 312 7.10 33.86 40.41
CA TYR A 312 6.40 32.97 39.47
C TYR A 312 6.30 31.56 40.06
N PRO A 313 5.22 30.82 39.78
CA PRO A 313 4.96 29.54 40.44
C PRO A 313 5.64 28.36 39.76
N ILE A 314 5.92 27.32 40.55
CA ILE A 314 6.18 25.95 40.07
C ILE A 314 4.87 25.18 40.01
N VAL A 315 4.55 24.61 38.85
CA VAL A 315 3.29 23.91 38.56
C VAL A 315 3.54 22.45 38.18
N THR A 316 2.51 21.61 38.27
CA THR A 316 2.60 20.20 37.87
C THR A 316 2.07 19.97 36.47
N SER A 317 2.74 19.10 35.71
CA SER A 317 2.28 18.70 34.39
C SER A 317 2.87 17.37 33.92
N ASP A 318 2.03 16.57 33.25
CA ASP A 318 2.40 15.26 32.71
C ASP A 318 3.26 15.35 31.44
N HIS A 319 3.30 16.51 30.75
CA HIS A 319 4.16 16.70 29.58
C HIS A 319 5.66 16.73 29.93
N VAL A 320 6.01 16.90 31.21
CA VAL A 320 7.39 16.83 31.68
C VAL A 320 7.80 15.37 31.81
N THR A 321 8.78 14.95 31.00
CA THR A 321 9.30 13.57 30.97
C THR A 321 10.70 13.47 31.55
N ASP A 322 11.18 12.25 31.81
CA ASP A 322 12.53 11.94 32.27
C ASP A 322 13.54 11.60 31.15
N GLU A 323 13.22 11.91 29.90
CA GLU A 323 14.07 11.58 28.75
C GLU A 323 15.23 12.56 28.52
N LEU A 324 14.96 13.87 28.60
CA LEU A 324 15.87 14.95 28.20
C LEU A 324 15.78 16.17 29.13
N GLY A 325 16.88 16.93 29.24
CA GLY A 325 16.96 18.15 30.04
C GLY A 325 17.21 17.89 31.53
N THR A 326 16.47 18.57 32.40
CA THR A 326 16.67 18.55 33.87
C THR A 326 15.48 17.99 34.65
N GLY A 327 14.36 17.72 33.96
CA GLY A 327 13.08 17.39 34.57
C GLY A 327 12.33 18.60 35.14
N LEU A 328 12.86 19.81 34.97
CA LEU A 328 12.18 21.07 35.21
C LEU A 328 12.13 21.86 33.90
N VAL A 329 10.92 22.15 33.42
CA VAL A 329 10.69 22.78 32.12
C VAL A 329 10.19 24.19 32.34
N HIS A 330 10.84 25.19 31.74
CA HIS A 330 10.32 26.56 31.78
C HIS A 330 9.10 26.67 30.87
N ILE A 331 8.09 27.40 31.31
CA ILE A 331 6.81 27.53 30.61
C ILE A 331 6.68 28.95 30.05
N ALA A 332 6.63 29.07 28.72
CA ALA A 332 6.41 30.29 27.98
C ALA A 332 5.11 30.19 27.17
N PRO A 333 3.94 30.55 27.74
CA PRO A 333 2.63 30.22 27.19
C PRO A 333 2.36 30.69 25.75
N ALA A 334 3.02 31.74 25.28
CA ALA A 334 2.83 32.24 23.92
C ALA A 334 3.68 31.48 22.87
N HIS A 335 4.58 30.59 23.31
CA HIS A 335 5.61 29.96 22.49
C HIS A 335 5.63 28.43 22.58
N GLY A 336 4.66 27.81 23.26
CA GLY A 336 4.49 26.37 23.36
C GLY A 336 3.01 25.99 23.46
N SER A 337 2.60 24.91 22.80
CA SER A 337 1.20 24.46 22.84
C SER A 337 0.82 23.88 24.21
N ASP A 338 1.70 23.04 24.78
CA ASP A 338 1.51 22.48 26.12
C ASP A 338 1.62 23.57 27.20
N ASP A 339 2.55 24.52 27.01
CA ASP A 339 2.72 25.72 27.84
C ASP A 339 1.43 26.55 27.93
N PHE A 340 0.74 26.70 26.80
CA PHE A 340 -0.53 27.42 26.72
C PHE A 340 -1.69 26.67 27.40
N LEU A 341 -1.73 25.34 27.28
CA LEU A 341 -2.72 24.54 28.01
C LEU A 341 -2.51 24.67 29.53
N LEU A 342 -1.26 24.74 29.97
CA LEU A 342 -0.93 25.02 31.37
C LEU A 342 -1.32 26.45 31.79
N SER A 343 -1.16 27.45 30.92
CA SER A 343 -1.60 28.80 31.24
C SER A 343 -3.10 28.89 31.46
N ILE A 344 -3.89 28.11 30.70
CA ILE A 344 -5.34 28.02 30.94
C ILE A 344 -5.61 27.33 32.28
N LYS A 345 -4.95 26.19 32.56
CA LYS A 345 -5.16 25.41 33.79
C LYS A 345 -4.82 26.20 35.06
N TYR A 346 -3.73 26.96 35.05
CA TYR A 346 -3.20 27.68 36.21
C TYR A 346 -3.41 29.21 36.14
N ASN A 347 -4.20 29.69 35.17
CA ASN A 347 -4.46 31.12 34.94
C ASN A 347 -3.18 31.97 34.84
N LEU A 348 -2.21 31.51 34.05
CA LEU A 348 -0.94 32.22 33.81
C LEU A 348 -1.12 33.28 32.71
N SER A 349 -0.40 34.39 32.83
CA SER A 349 -0.36 35.42 31.77
C SER A 349 0.27 34.86 30.49
N CYS A 350 -0.11 35.40 29.33
CA CYS A 350 0.49 35.01 28.06
C CYS A 350 1.32 36.17 27.49
N VAL A 351 2.64 36.09 27.61
CA VAL A 351 3.58 37.14 27.20
C VAL A 351 4.28 36.72 25.91
N ASN A 352 4.16 37.53 24.85
CA ASN A 352 4.91 37.33 23.61
C ASN A 352 6.33 37.88 23.76
N ALA A 353 7.32 36.98 23.79
CA ALA A 353 8.74 37.29 23.79
C ALA A 353 9.25 37.81 22.45
N VAL A 354 8.49 37.66 21.37
CA VAL A 354 8.86 38.04 20.00
C VAL A 354 7.69 38.71 19.27
N ASN A 355 8.00 39.63 18.36
CA ASN A 355 7.01 40.23 17.46
C ASN A 355 6.83 39.41 16.17
N THR A 356 5.90 39.82 15.31
CA THR A 356 5.57 39.15 14.05
C THR A 356 6.73 39.09 13.04
N ASN A 357 7.75 39.94 13.20
CA ASN A 357 8.97 39.92 12.39
C ASN A 357 10.03 38.94 12.92
N GLY A 358 9.75 38.22 14.01
CA GLY A 358 10.71 37.33 14.67
C GLY A 358 11.81 38.06 15.46
N HIS A 359 11.58 39.31 15.83
CA HIS A 359 12.49 40.06 16.69
C HIS A 359 12.00 40.03 18.14
N LEU A 360 12.94 40.00 19.08
CA LEU A 360 12.67 40.01 20.52
C LEU A 360 11.81 41.23 20.89
N HIS A 361 10.74 40.98 21.63
CA HIS A 361 9.83 41.98 22.17
C HIS A 361 9.98 42.03 23.68
N CYS A 362 10.91 42.84 24.16
CA CYS A 362 11.13 43.08 25.59
C CYS A 362 11.32 44.59 25.83
N PRO A 363 10.26 45.41 25.76
CA PRO A 363 10.38 46.87 25.79
C PRO A 363 11.01 47.43 27.07
N THR A 364 11.03 46.65 28.16
CA THR A 364 11.67 47.01 29.42
C THR A 364 13.20 46.84 29.42
N ILE A 365 13.77 46.11 28.45
CA ILE A 365 15.22 45.83 28.39
C ILE A 365 15.73 46.16 26.98
N GLU A 366 16.27 47.38 26.83
CA GLU A 366 16.72 47.93 25.54
C GLU A 366 17.79 47.06 24.86
N SER A 367 18.69 46.44 25.62
CA SER A 367 19.74 45.56 25.07
C SER A 367 19.20 44.32 24.35
N LEU A 368 18.00 43.86 24.72
CA LEU A 368 17.34 42.70 24.13
C LEU A 368 16.29 43.09 23.09
N HIS A 369 15.58 44.21 23.27
CA HIS A 369 14.48 44.61 22.39
C HIS A 369 14.93 44.81 20.94
N GLY A 370 14.15 44.29 19.98
CA GLY A 370 14.36 44.51 18.54
C GLY A 370 15.44 43.63 17.90
N ARG A 371 16.15 42.79 18.67
CA ARG A 371 17.14 41.83 18.15
C ARG A 371 16.48 40.64 17.46
N ASN A 372 17.12 40.02 16.47
CA ASN A 372 16.58 38.83 15.80
C ASN A 372 16.65 37.60 16.72
N ALA A 373 15.49 37.04 17.09
CA ALA A 373 15.39 36.01 18.12
C ALA A 373 16.06 34.67 17.75
N LEU A 374 16.07 34.33 16.46
CA LEU A 374 16.57 33.05 15.95
C LEU A 374 18.01 33.13 15.45
N ASP A 375 18.60 34.33 15.38
CA ASP A 375 19.99 34.52 14.95
C ASP A 375 20.96 34.28 16.12
N SER A 376 21.85 33.30 15.97
CA SER A 376 22.88 32.97 16.95
C SER A 376 23.88 34.09 17.20
N LYS A 377 24.06 35.00 16.22
CA LYS A 377 25.00 36.12 16.31
C LYS A 377 24.38 37.43 16.81
N ASP A 378 23.06 37.49 16.92
CA ASP A 378 22.32 38.67 17.38
C ASP A 378 21.50 38.34 18.63
N GLY A 379 20.21 38.00 18.50
CA GLY A 379 19.33 37.85 19.66
C GLY A 379 19.76 36.80 20.67
N ILE A 380 20.16 35.59 20.22
CA ILE A 380 20.61 34.54 21.14
C ILE A 380 21.85 35.01 21.90
N LYS A 381 22.84 35.57 21.20
CA LYS A 381 24.05 36.12 21.81
C LYS A 381 23.71 37.20 22.86
N SER A 382 22.81 38.13 22.53
CA SER A 382 22.39 39.18 23.46
C SER A 382 21.74 38.61 24.73
N ILE A 383 20.95 37.53 24.61
CA ILE A 383 20.35 36.84 25.76
C ILE A 383 21.42 36.16 26.62
N LEU A 384 22.38 35.48 26.00
CA LEU A 384 23.48 34.82 26.73
C LEU A 384 24.33 35.83 27.49
N GLU A 385 24.65 36.98 26.86
CA GLU A 385 25.41 38.06 27.49
C GLU A 385 24.63 38.70 28.65
N TYR A 386 23.32 38.88 28.50
CA TYR A 386 22.46 39.43 29.56
C TYR A 386 22.32 38.49 30.75
N LEU A 387 22.11 37.20 30.49
CA LEU A 387 21.93 36.16 31.51
C LEU A 387 23.23 35.68 32.15
N ASN A 388 24.41 36.11 31.68
CA ASN A 388 25.72 35.51 31.94
C ASN A 388 25.91 34.87 33.35
N SER A 389 25.56 35.59 34.43
CA SER A 389 25.69 35.10 35.82
C SER A 389 24.75 33.95 36.21
N ASN A 390 23.70 33.70 35.44
CA ASN A 390 22.69 32.65 35.64
C ASN A 390 22.87 31.45 34.71
N ILE A 391 23.73 31.52 33.70
CA ILE A 391 24.01 30.40 32.80
C ILE A 391 25.11 29.54 33.40
N LEU A 392 24.81 28.25 33.62
CA LEU A 392 25.80 27.29 34.10
C LEU A 392 26.61 26.69 32.94
N HIS A 393 25.94 26.43 31.82
CA HIS A 393 26.55 25.85 30.63
C HIS A 393 25.73 26.16 29.38
N HIS A 394 26.39 26.33 28.24
CA HIS A 394 25.74 26.41 26.92
C HIS A 394 26.56 25.62 25.88
N TYR A 395 25.87 25.05 24.90
CA TYR A 395 26.49 24.26 23.83
C TYR A 395 25.57 24.21 22.60
N GLU A 396 26.14 23.85 21.45
CA GLU A 396 25.39 23.65 20.21
C GLU A 396 24.73 22.26 20.20
N PHE A 397 23.42 22.22 19.96
CA PHE A 397 22.61 21.00 19.98
C PHE A 397 21.92 20.79 18.64
N THR A 398 22.22 19.67 17.98
CA THR A 398 21.64 19.32 16.68
C THR A 398 20.43 18.42 16.87
N HIS A 399 19.29 18.84 16.33
CA HIS A 399 18.01 18.13 16.45
C HIS A 399 17.07 18.46 15.29
N SER A 400 15.97 17.72 15.21
CA SER A 400 14.93 17.95 14.21
C SER A 400 14.11 19.19 14.57
N TYR A 401 14.14 20.20 13.70
CA TYR A 401 13.46 21.48 13.94
C TYR A 401 12.54 21.85 12.76
N PRO A 402 11.35 22.44 13.02
CA PRO A 402 10.41 22.80 11.97
C PRO A 402 10.88 24.02 11.16
N TYR A 403 10.86 23.85 9.85
CA TYR A 403 11.15 24.87 8.85
C TYR A 403 9.91 25.13 8.01
N ASP A 404 9.81 26.34 7.49
CA ASP A 404 8.83 26.71 6.48
C ASP A 404 9.11 25.88 5.22
N TRP A 405 8.16 25.04 4.81
CA TRP A 405 8.30 24.14 3.66
C TRP A 405 8.63 24.85 2.34
N ARG A 406 8.35 26.15 2.23
CA ARG A 406 8.64 26.96 1.03
C ARG A 406 9.86 27.83 1.22
N ALA A 407 9.91 28.62 2.29
CA ALA A 407 11.03 29.54 2.53
C ALA A 407 12.31 28.80 2.95
N LYS A 408 12.21 27.56 3.42
CA LYS A 408 13.31 26.74 3.95
C LYS A 408 14.07 27.47 5.08
N LYS A 409 13.34 28.21 5.91
CA LYS A 409 13.85 28.93 7.08
C LYS A 409 13.18 28.43 8.36
N PRO A 410 13.83 28.54 9.53
CA PRO A 410 13.25 28.10 10.79
C PRO A 410 11.95 28.83 11.13
N VAL A 411 11.01 28.10 11.73
CA VAL A 411 9.71 28.59 12.22
C VAL A 411 9.78 28.79 13.73
N LEU A 412 8.96 29.70 14.27
CA LEU A 412 8.78 29.86 15.71
C LEU A 412 7.30 29.68 16.06
N ILE A 413 7.00 29.34 17.30
CA ILE A 413 5.62 29.36 17.80
C ILE A 413 5.35 30.77 18.34
N LEU A 414 4.24 31.39 17.93
CA LEU A 414 3.86 32.75 18.32
C LEU A 414 2.41 32.79 18.79
N GLY A 415 2.15 33.45 19.92
CA GLY A 415 0.80 33.73 20.38
C GLY A 415 0.14 34.76 19.47
N SER A 416 -0.96 34.39 18.82
CA SER A 416 -1.68 35.27 17.89
C SER A 416 -3.19 35.04 17.94
N GLN A 417 -3.97 36.10 17.71
CA GLN A 417 -5.42 36.01 17.51
C GLN A 417 -5.69 35.40 16.13
N GLN A 418 -6.25 34.20 16.08
CA GLN A 418 -6.52 33.48 14.83
C GLN A 418 -7.93 32.87 14.85
N TRP A 419 -8.42 32.51 13.67
CA TRP A 419 -9.68 31.81 13.46
C TRP A 419 -9.48 30.30 13.45
N PHE A 420 -10.32 29.58 14.18
CA PHE A 420 -10.24 28.14 14.34
C PHE A 420 -11.59 27.46 14.11
N ILE A 421 -11.53 26.25 13.53
CA ILE A 421 -12.61 25.26 13.60
C ILE A 421 -12.36 24.36 14.81
N ASP A 422 -13.40 24.18 15.64
CA ASP A 422 -13.42 23.21 16.73
C ASP A 422 -13.56 21.79 16.18
N THR A 423 -12.44 21.10 15.96
CA THR A 423 -12.44 19.72 15.46
C THR A 423 -12.87 18.73 16.53
N THR A 424 -12.78 19.06 17.83
CA THR A 424 -13.21 18.15 18.90
C THR A 424 -14.70 17.85 18.84
N ARG A 425 -15.52 18.88 18.57
CA ARG A 425 -16.98 18.74 18.39
C ARG A 425 -17.37 17.95 17.15
N LEU A 426 -16.49 17.88 16.15
CA LEU A 426 -16.73 17.21 14.88
C LEU A 426 -16.12 15.80 14.82
N ARG A 427 -15.11 15.53 15.65
CA ARG A 427 -14.28 14.32 15.61
C ARG A 427 -15.10 13.04 15.69
N ASP A 428 -15.98 12.93 16.68
CA ASP A 428 -16.66 11.66 16.95
C ASP A 428 -17.65 11.33 15.82
N ASN A 429 -18.38 12.33 15.32
CA ASN A 429 -19.25 12.17 14.14
C ASN A 429 -18.44 11.89 12.87
N ALA A 430 -17.32 12.58 12.64
CA ALA A 430 -16.46 12.32 11.49
C ALA A 430 -15.88 10.89 11.51
N CYS A 431 -15.42 10.41 12.67
CA CYS A 431 -14.98 9.03 12.86
C CYS A 431 -16.11 8.02 12.61
N LYS A 432 -17.33 8.34 13.07
CA LYS A 432 -18.51 7.51 12.83
C LYS A 432 -18.81 7.39 11.33
N HIS A 433 -18.87 8.51 10.60
CA HIS A 433 -19.09 8.50 9.16
C HIS A 433 -18.05 7.67 8.41
N ILE A 434 -16.77 7.77 8.80
CA ILE A 434 -15.70 6.97 8.18
C ILE A 434 -15.79 5.48 8.52
N SER A 435 -16.31 5.13 9.70
CA SER A 435 -16.40 3.73 10.14
C SER A 435 -17.65 3.01 9.65
N GLU A 436 -18.77 3.74 9.48
CA GLU A 436 -20.09 3.17 9.19
C GLU A 436 -20.60 3.49 7.78
N ASP A 437 -20.37 4.72 7.28
CA ASP A 437 -21.04 5.23 6.07
C ASP A 437 -20.14 5.20 4.82
N VAL A 438 -18.82 5.34 5.00
CA VAL A 438 -17.87 5.50 3.88
C VAL A 438 -17.05 4.24 3.64
N LYS A 439 -17.00 3.80 2.38
CA LYS A 439 -16.11 2.70 1.96
C LYS A 439 -14.77 3.24 1.47
N ILE A 440 -13.68 2.78 2.06
CA ILE A 440 -12.32 3.22 1.72
C ILE A 440 -11.55 2.08 1.06
N PHE A 441 -10.98 2.37 -0.11
CA PHE A 441 -10.21 1.45 -0.94
C PHE A 441 -8.77 1.96 -1.11
N PRO A 442 -7.75 1.08 -1.10
CA PRO A 442 -7.84 -0.35 -0.77
C PRO A 442 -8.26 -0.60 0.68
N GLU A 443 -8.84 -1.79 0.94
CA GLU A 443 -9.27 -2.20 2.27
C GLU A 443 -8.10 -2.11 3.27
N GLY A 444 -8.32 -1.46 4.41
CA GLY A 444 -7.30 -1.21 5.44
C GLY A 444 -6.72 0.21 5.46
N ALA A 445 -6.82 0.98 4.37
CA ALA A 445 -6.35 2.37 4.35
C ALA A 445 -7.13 3.29 5.32
N GLY A 446 -8.36 2.93 5.69
CA GLY A 446 -9.19 3.69 6.62
C GLY A 446 -8.60 3.86 8.02
N LYS A 447 -7.76 2.93 8.50
CA LYS A 447 -7.10 3.05 9.82
C LYS A 447 -6.18 4.28 9.89
N SER A 448 -5.45 4.55 8.80
CA SER A 448 -4.62 5.74 8.68
C SER A 448 -5.47 7.00 8.73
N PHE A 449 -6.61 7.03 8.03
CA PHE A 449 -7.48 8.21 8.01
C PHE A 449 -8.09 8.50 9.39
N LEU A 450 -8.60 7.47 10.08
CA LEU A 450 -9.12 7.60 11.45
C LEU A 450 -8.06 8.15 12.42
N SER A 451 -6.83 7.63 12.35
CA SER A 451 -5.71 8.14 13.17
C SER A 451 -5.44 9.63 12.93
N MET A 452 -5.61 10.12 11.70
CA MET A 452 -5.40 11.54 11.39
C MET A 452 -6.53 12.43 11.93
N ILE A 453 -7.78 11.94 11.90
CA ILE A 453 -8.94 12.67 12.46
C ILE A 453 -8.78 12.85 13.98
N THR A 454 -8.22 11.86 14.69
CA THR A 454 -8.11 11.90 16.16
C THR A 454 -6.98 12.77 16.70
N LYS A 455 -5.97 13.11 15.88
CA LYS A 455 -4.74 13.78 16.33
C LYS A 455 -4.88 15.28 16.63
N ARG A 456 -5.94 15.95 16.18
CA ARG A 456 -6.01 17.42 16.16
C ARG A 456 -7.16 17.98 16.99
N PRO A 457 -6.90 18.88 17.96
CA PRO A 457 -7.95 19.52 18.76
C PRO A 457 -8.60 20.73 18.05
N TYR A 458 -7.95 21.34 17.07
CA TYR A 458 -8.50 22.44 16.28
C TYR A 458 -7.80 22.58 14.93
N TRP A 459 -8.44 23.29 14.00
CA TRP A 459 -7.86 23.65 12.70
C TRP A 459 -7.82 25.18 12.54
N CYS A 460 -6.62 25.76 12.41
CA CYS A 460 -6.42 27.19 12.15
C CYS A 460 -6.71 27.54 10.68
N ILE A 461 -7.75 28.33 10.44
CA ILE A 461 -8.24 28.66 9.10
C ILE A 461 -7.90 30.07 8.64
N SER A 462 -7.28 30.91 9.45
CA SER A 462 -6.86 32.27 9.04
C SER A 462 -5.41 32.31 8.59
N ARG A 463 -5.12 33.17 7.59
CA ARG A 463 -3.77 33.47 7.10
C ARG A 463 -3.62 34.97 6.86
N GLN A 464 -2.45 35.54 7.19
CA GLN A 464 -2.16 36.97 7.07
C GLN A 464 -1.54 37.26 5.70
N ARG A 465 -2.31 37.01 4.63
CA ARG A 465 -1.82 37.06 3.24
C ARG A 465 -2.76 37.86 2.34
N SER A 466 -2.26 38.21 1.16
CA SER A 466 -3.01 39.02 0.20
C SER A 466 -3.89 38.16 -0.72
N TRP A 467 -3.43 36.97 -1.12
CA TRP A 467 -4.08 36.15 -2.14
C TRP A 467 -4.86 34.94 -1.60
N GLY A 468 -6.17 35.15 -1.44
CA GLY A 468 -7.19 34.13 -1.12
C GLY A 468 -8.53 34.77 -0.80
N VAL A 469 -9.49 34.00 -0.30
CA VAL A 469 -10.82 34.50 0.08
C VAL A 469 -10.74 35.22 1.43
N PRO A 470 -11.23 36.47 1.56
CA PRO A 470 -11.19 37.20 2.83
C PRO A 470 -12.10 36.55 3.87
N ILE A 471 -11.71 36.60 5.15
CA ILE A 471 -12.61 36.36 6.27
C ILE A 471 -13.40 37.66 6.52
N PRO A 472 -14.71 37.71 6.22
CA PRO A 472 -15.44 38.98 6.10
C PRO A 472 -15.93 39.48 7.46
N VAL A 473 -15.01 39.97 8.29
CA VAL A 473 -15.26 40.42 9.66
C VAL A 473 -14.73 41.82 9.91
N PHE A 474 -15.30 42.50 10.90
CA PHE A 474 -14.82 43.78 11.42
C PHE A 474 -14.41 43.65 12.88
N TYR A 475 -13.56 44.56 13.33
CA TYR A 475 -13.13 44.68 14.71
C TYR A 475 -13.35 46.09 15.24
N THR A 476 -13.64 46.23 16.52
CA THR A 476 -13.67 47.55 17.17
C THR A 476 -12.27 48.17 17.25
N LYS A 477 -12.18 49.51 17.21
CA LYS A 477 -10.92 50.26 17.37
C LYS A 477 -10.36 50.28 18.80
N ASN A 478 -11.07 49.72 19.79
CA ASN A 478 -10.63 49.63 21.18
C ASN A 478 -9.48 48.61 21.36
N GLU A 479 -8.82 48.64 22.51
CA GLU A 479 -7.66 47.76 22.81
C GLU A 479 -7.98 46.27 22.67
N ASN A 480 -9.23 45.88 22.97
CA ASN A 480 -9.68 44.48 22.93
C ASN A 480 -9.95 43.95 21.51
N LYS A 481 -10.10 44.84 20.50
CA LYS A 481 -10.42 44.48 19.10
C LYS A 481 -11.54 43.44 18.99
N GLU A 482 -12.65 43.71 19.66
CA GLU A 482 -13.83 42.84 19.73
C GLU A 482 -14.38 42.57 18.33
N LEU A 483 -14.86 41.34 18.13
CA LEU A 483 -15.38 40.87 16.85
C LEU A 483 -16.76 41.46 16.55
N VAL A 484 -16.91 42.05 15.36
CA VAL A 484 -18.17 42.55 14.81
C VAL A 484 -18.49 41.80 13.53
N ILE A 485 -19.53 40.96 13.58
CA ILE A 485 -20.07 40.19 12.46
C ILE A 485 -21.55 39.91 12.72
N ASN A 486 -22.39 40.06 11.70
CA ASN A 486 -23.80 39.65 11.73
C ASN A 486 -24.27 39.22 10.33
N GLU A 487 -25.51 38.73 10.24
CA GLU A 487 -26.09 38.22 8.99
C GLU A 487 -26.21 39.30 7.92
N GLU A 488 -26.70 40.48 8.29
CA GLU A 488 -26.91 41.61 7.38
C GLU A 488 -25.60 42.04 6.70
N MET A 489 -24.47 42.01 7.42
CA MET A 489 -23.15 42.30 6.88
C MET A 489 -22.71 41.28 5.82
N ILE A 490 -22.92 39.99 6.08
CA ILE A 490 -22.55 38.91 5.16
C ILE A 490 -23.43 38.97 3.90
N GLU A 491 -24.74 39.17 4.06
CA GLU A 491 -25.67 39.33 2.94
C GLU A 491 -25.33 40.54 2.08
N HIS A 492 -25.04 41.68 2.72
CA HIS A 492 -24.62 42.91 2.04
C HIS A 492 -23.33 42.70 1.24
N LEU A 493 -22.34 42.01 1.82
CA LEU A 493 -21.09 41.69 1.12
C LEU A 493 -21.33 40.78 -0.09
N ILE A 494 -22.12 39.72 0.07
CA ILE A 494 -22.45 38.79 -1.03
C ILE A 494 -23.15 39.54 -2.16
N LYS A 495 -24.17 40.35 -1.83
CA LYS A 495 -24.90 41.17 -2.78
C LYS A 495 -23.97 42.14 -3.51
N SER A 496 -23.07 42.79 -2.78
CA SER A 496 -22.11 43.73 -3.37
C SER A 496 -21.11 43.05 -4.31
N ILE A 497 -20.62 41.85 -3.97
CA ILE A 497 -19.75 41.05 -4.85
C ILE A 497 -20.49 40.69 -6.16
N GLN A 498 -21.79 40.35 -6.05
CA GLN A 498 -22.62 40.02 -7.22
C GLN A 498 -22.89 41.25 -8.10
N GLU A 499 -23.30 42.37 -7.51
CA GLU A 499 -23.66 43.61 -8.23
C GLU A 499 -22.45 44.31 -8.86
N LYS A 500 -21.31 44.34 -8.17
CA LYS A 500 -20.07 44.98 -8.65
C LYS A 500 -19.21 44.05 -9.53
N ASP A 501 -19.60 42.79 -9.67
CA ASP A 501 -18.87 41.73 -10.38
C ASP A 501 -17.37 41.68 -10.02
N SER A 502 -17.05 41.79 -8.72
CA SER A 502 -15.67 41.91 -8.25
C SER A 502 -15.40 41.03 -7.04
N ILE A 503 -14.53 40.03 -7.23
CA ILE A 503 -14.05 39.16 -6.14
C ILE A 503 -13.03 39.86 -5.22
N ASP A 504 -12.58 41.06 -5.60
CA ASP A 504 -11.66 41.88 -4.81
C ASP A 504 -12.39 42.98 -4.05
N PHE A 505 -13.73 43.02 -4.08
CA PHE A 505 -14.54 44.09 -3.50
C PHE A 505 -14.17 44.40 -2.04
N TRP A 506 -13.95 43.36 -1.21
CA TRP A 506 -13.49 43.51 0.18
C TRP A 506 -12.22 44.34 0.31
N TRP A 507 -11.28 44.19 -0.63
CA TRP A 507 -9.97 44.83 -0.63
C TRP A 507 -9.93 46.15 -1.39
N SER A 508 -10.71 46.26 -2.46
CA SER A 508 -10.72 47.44 -3.33
C SER A 508 -11.53 48.61 -2.79
N SER A 509 -12.50 48.36 -1.91
CA SER A 509 -13.21 49.44 -1.22
C SER A 509 -12.28 50.21 -0.29
N THR A 510 -12.19 51.52 -0.52
CA THR A 510 -11.45 52.47 0.31
C THR A 510 -12.30 53.06 1.44
N ASP A 511 -13.62 53.09 1.27
CA ASP A 511 -14.58 53.50 2.30
C ASP A 511 -15.22 52.27 2.96
N ILE A 512 -15.03 52.13 4.28
CA ILE A 512 -15.63 51.06 5.09
C ILE A 512 -17.16 51.08 5.00
N LYS A 513 -17.76 52.25 4.79
CA LYS A 513 -19.21 52.42 4.63
C LYS A 513 -19.77 51.61 3.46
N GLU A 514 -18.99 51.38 2.40
CA GLU A 514 -19.41 50.54 1.27
C GLU A 514 -19.48 49.05 1.61
N LEU A 515 -18.68 48.60 2.58
CA LEU A 515 -18.59 47.21 3.01
C LEU A 515 -19.64 46.85 4.07
N LEU A 516 -20.36 47.84 4.59
CA LEU A 516 -21.35 47.69 5.64
C LEU A 516 -22.77 47.99 5.14
N PRO A 517 -23.78 47.29 5.70
CA PRO A 517 -25.17 47.61 5.41
C PRO A 517 -25.54 49.01 5.92
N PRO A 518 -26.57 49.67 5.33
CA PRO A 518 -26.99 51.00 5.73
C PRO A 518 -27.28 51.17 7.23
N SER A 519 -27.76 50.12 7.89
CA SER A 519 -28.07 50.09 9.33
C SER A 519 -26.85 50.36 10.23
N MET A 520 -25.63 50.09 9.75
CA MET A 520 -24.39 50.15 10.53
C MET A 520 -23.50 51.34 10.15
N HIS A 521 -23.97 52.24 9.29
CA HIS A 521 -23.18 53.39 8.81
C HIS A 521 -22.76 54.35 9.92
N ASN A 522 -23.51 54.40 11.03
CA ASN A 522 -23.18 55.18 12.22
C ASN A 522 -22.01 54.60 13.04
N GLN A 523 -21.64 53.33 12.84
CA GLN A 523 -20.57 52.65 13.58
C GLN A 523 -19.22 52.67 12.85
N VAL A 524 -19.20 53.11 11.58
CA VAL A 524 -18.03 53.08 10.68
C VAL A 524 -16.77 53.65 11.32
N GLU A 525 -16.88 54.77 12.03
CA GLU A 525 -15.74 55.44 12.65
C GLU A 525 -15.05 54.60 13.72
N ASN A 526 -15.75 53.65 14.35
CA ASN A 526 -15.26 52.79 15.41
C ASN A 526 -14.81 51.39 14.94
N LEU A 527 -14.86 51.12 13.64
CA LEU A 527 -14.58 49.80 13.07
C LEU A 527 -13.25 49.78 12.28
N ILE A 528 -12.62 48.61 12.30
CA ILE A 528 -11.44 48.24 11.52
C ILE A 528 -11.81 47.00 10.71
N ARG A 529 -11.53 47.03 9.40
CA ARG A 529 -11.72 45.88 8.51
C ARG A 529 -10.75 44.74 8.88
N GLY A 530 -11.22 43.50 8.85
CA GLY A 530 -10.35 42.34 8.96
C GLY A 530 -9.45 42.14 7.73
N ASP A 531 -8.20 41.78 7.97
CA ASP A 531 -7.18 41.59 6.93
C ASP A 531 -6.78 40.11 6.71
N ASP A 532 -7.43 39.17 7.41
CA ASP A 532 -7.17 37.74 7.26
C ASP A 532 -7.88 37.14 6.04
N ILE A 533 -7.25 36.16 5.41
CA ILE A 533 -7.85 35.29 4.39
C ILE A 533 -8.02 33.87 4.93
N PHE A 534 -8.84 33.05 4.26
CA PHE A 534 -8.95 31.63 4.53
C PHE A 534 -7.68 30.84 4.19
N ASP A 535 -7.49 29.75 4.92
CA ASP A 535 -6.57 28.67 4.61
C ASP A 535 -7.01 27.99 3.31
N VAL A 536 -6.05 27.65 2.46
CA VAL A 536 -6.30 27.00 1.17
C VAL A 536 -6.93 25.60 1.29
N TRP A 537 -6.76 24.94 2.44
CA TRP A 537 -7.49 23.71 2.74
C TRP A 537 -8.98 23.94 3.02
N PHE A 538 -9.36 25.15 3.45
CA PHE A 538 -10.75 25.57 3.60
C PHE A 538 -11.35 25.84 2.21
N ASP A 539 -10.62 26.54 1.34
CA ASP A 539 -10.99 26.74 -0.07
C ASP A 539 -11.25 25.39 -0.74
N SER A 540 -10.25 24.51 -0.84
CA SER A 540 -10.40 23.21 -1.50
C SER A 540 -11.40 22.28 -0.79
N GLY A 541 -11.42 22.30 0.54
CA GLY A 541 -12.35 21.51 1.35
C GLY A 541 -13.81 21.94 1.20
N SER A 542 -14.08 23.19 0.81
CA SER A 542 -15.45 23.67 0.56
C SER A 542 -16.02 23.24 -0.80
N SER A 543 -15.20 22.61 -1.66
CA SER A 543 -15.59 22.26 -3.04
C SER A 543 -16.85 21.39 -3.14
N PHE A 544 -17.13 20.51 -2.18
CA PHE A 544 -18.38 19.73 -2.17
C PHE A 544 -19.63 20.63 -2.11
N ASN A 545 -19.55 21.76 -1.40
CA ASN A 545 -20.66 22.68 -1.22
C ASN A 545 -20.84 23.63 -2.42
N SER A 546 -19.77 23.93 -3.15
CA SER A 546 -19.79 24.84 -4.30
C SER A 546 -20.01 24.10 -5.62
N VAL A 547 -19.38 22.94 -5.81
CA VAL A 547 -19.33 22.20 -7.08
C VAL A 547 -20.44 21.14 -7.18
N LEU A 548 -20.76 20.46 -6.08
CA LEU A 548 -21.67 19.31 -6.08
C LEU A 548 -23.12 19.68 -5.71
N LYS A 549 -23.52 20.95 -5.79
CA LYS A 549 -24.86 21.41 -5.42
C LYS A 549 -25.98 20.66 -6.12
N ASP A 550 -25.78 20.37 -7.40
CA ASP A 550 -26.73 19.63 -8.24
C ASP A 550 -26.90 18.16 -7.80
N PHE A 551 -26.01 17.68 -6.92
CA PHE A 551 -25.90 16.31 -6.43
C PHE A 551 -26.09 16.24 -4.92
N ASN A 552 -26.88 17.17 -4.36
CA ASN A 552 -27.07 17.34 -2.93
C ASN A 552 -25.75 17.49 -2.18
N CYS A 553 -24.72 18.07 -2.78
CA CYS A 553 -23.39 18.23 -2.19
C CYS A 553 -22.74 16.90 -1.75
N HIS A 554 -22.95 15.82 -2.51
CA HIS A 554 -22.44 14.47 -2.23
C HIS A 554 -21.90 13.80 -3.50
N ALA A 555 -20.77 13.10 -3.41
CA ALA A 555 -20.16 12.36 -4.51
C ALA A 555 -20.22 10.84 -4.29
N ASP A 556 -20.25 10.06 -5.37
CA ASP A 556 -20.10 8.61 -5.29
C ASP A 556 -18.65 8.24 -4.96
N LEU A 557 -17.68 8.98 -5.50
CA LEU A 557 -16.26 8.68 -5.33
C LEU A 557 -15.41 9.95 -5.20
N TYR A 558 -14.52 9.93 -4.21
CA TYR A 558 -13.30 10.74 -4.15
C TYR A 558 -12.09 9.85 -4.47
N CYS A 559 -11.17 10.31 -5.31
CA CYS A 559 -10.00 9.53 -5.76
C CYS A 559 -8.74 10.40 -5.78
N GLU A 560 -7.81 10.21 -4.84
CA GLU A 560 -6.56 10.97 -4.76
C GLU A 560 -5.41 10.16 -4.11
N GLY A 561 -4.24 10.77 -3.96
CA GLY A 561 -3.09 10.18 -3.27
C GLY A 561 -3.26 10.08 -1.75
N HIS A 562 -2.47 9.21 -1.13
CA HIS A 562 -2.50 8.98 0.34
C HIS A 562 -2.20 10.23 1.18
N ASP A 563 -1.48 11.23 0.67
CA ASP A 563 -1.31 12.53 1.34
C ASP A 563 -2.63 13.22 1.65
N GLN A 564 -3.67 12.98 0.86
CA GLN A 564 -4.93 13.69 0.99
C GLN A 564 -5.74 13.30 2.23
N PHE A 565 -5.38 12.21 2.95
CA PHE A 565 -5.91 11.93 4.29
C PHE A 565 -5.60 13.04 5.31
N ASN A 566 -4.52 13.80 5.11
CA ASN A 566 -4.18 14.97 5.93
C ASN A 566 -4.49 16.31 5.26
N GLY A 567 -5.01 16.26 4.04
CA GLY A 567 -5.33 17.42 3.22
C GLY A 567 -6.82 17.41 2.85
N TRP A 568 -7.10 17.25 1.57
CA TRP A 568 -8.42 17.49 0.99
C TRP A 568 -9.53 16.56 1.51
N PHE A 569 -9.23 15.28 1.79
CA PHE A 569 -10.22 14.36 2.34
C PHE A 569 -10.65 14.79 3.74
N LEU A 570 -9.68 15.19 4.57
CA LEU A 570 -9.94 15.63 5.94
C LEU A 570 -10.71 16.95 5.96
N SER A 571 -10.27 17.95 5.20
CA SER A 571 -10.93 19.25 5.18
C SER A 571 -12.37 19.14 4.66
N SER A 572 -12.59 18.38 3.57
CA SER A 572 -13.93 18.13 3.04
C SER A 572 -14.82 17.39 4.05
N LEU A 573 -14.30 16.36 4.72
CA LEU A 573 -15.04 15.60 5.73
C LEU A 573 -15.46 16.49 6.91
N LEU A 574 -14.53 17.29 7.46
CA LEU A 574 -14.81 18.15 8.61
C LEU A 574 -15.83 19.23 8.27
N LEU A 575 -15.68 19.90 7.12
CA LEU A 575 -16.61 20.94 6.68
C LEU A 575 -18.00 20.37 6.39
N SER A 576 -18.08 19.20 5.73
CA SER A 576 -19.36 18.53 5.46
C SER A 576 -20.02 18.01 6.75
N THR A 577 -19.25 17.47 7.69
CA THR A 577 -19.77 17.05 9.01
C THR A 577 -20.33 18.24 9.78
N GLY A 578 -19.64 19.38 9.78
CA GLY A 578 -20.12 20.61 10.43
C GLY A 578 -21.34 21.22 9.74
N LEU A 579 -21.38 21.21 8.40
CA LEU A 579 -22.47 21.82 7.63
C LEU A 579 -23.71 20.93 7.53
N GLN A 580 -23.53 19.66 7.12
CA GLN A 580 -24.58 18.72 6.74
C GLN A 580 -24.74 17.51 7.67
N SER A 581 -23.83 17.31 8.63
CA SER A 581 -23.82 16.15 9.53
C SER A 581 -23.72 14.80 8.80
N ARG A 582 -22.95 14.79 7.70
CA ARG A 582 -22.59 13.58 6.93
C ARG A 582 -21.28 13.78 6.15
N ALA A 583 -20.68 12.69 5.69
CA ALA A 583 -19.55 12.76 4.76
C ALA A 583 -19.98 13.24 3.36
N PRO A 584 -19.12 13.95 2.61
CA PRO A 584 -19.45 14.45 1.27
C PRO A 584 -19.23 13.41 0.17
N PHE A 585 -18.90 12.16 0.54
CA PHE A 585 -18.59 11.08 -0.39
C PHE A 585 -19.09 9.72 0.14
N SER A 586 -19.47 8.82 -0.76
CA SER A 586 -19.80 7.42 -0.43
C SER A 586 -18.56 6.52 -0.40
N ASN A 587 -17.62 6.75 -1.33
CA ASN A 587 -16.42 5.94 -1.47
C ASN A 587 -15.17 6.83 -1.57
N ILE A 588 -14.06 6.34 -1.03
CA ILE A 588 -12.72 6.92 -1.23
C ILE A 588 -11.84 5.85 -1.88
N PHE A 589 -11.19 6.17 -2.98
CA PHE A 589 -10.07 5.41 -3.52
C PHE A 589 -8.77 6.17 -3.29
N VAL A 590 -7.77 5.50 -2.71
CA VAL A 590 -6.49 6.09 -2.38
C VAL A 590 -5.37 5.36 -3.12
N HIS A 591 -4.58 6.11 -3.90
CA HIS A 591 -3.43 5.58 -4.61
C HIS A 591 -2.10 5.96 -3.94
N GLY A 592 -1.04 5.22 -4.27
CA GLY A 592 0.32 5.49 -3.80
C GLY A 592 1.04 6.66 -4.47
N PHE A 593 2.27 6.91 -4.01
CA PHE A 593 3.16 7.92 -4.57
C PHE A 593 4.09 7.34 -5.62
N VAL A 594 4.37 8.12 -6.67
CA VAL A 594 5.35 7.73 -7.67
C VAL A 594 6.77 7.89 -7.15
N VAL A 595 7.55 6.82 -7.26
CA VAL A 595 8.97 6.74 -6.88
C VAL A 595 9.81 6.33 -8.10
N ASP A 596 11.10 6.66 -8.06
CA ASP A 596 12.03 6.23 -9.10
C ASP A 596 12.45 4.75 -8.95
N LYS A 597 13.33 4.28 -9.84
CA LYS A 597 13.86 2.91 -9.82
C LYS A 597 14.57 2.51 -8.52
N ASN A 598 15.03 3.48 -7.72
CA ASN A 598 15.72 3.29 -6.45
C ASN A 598 14.79 3.47 -5.24
N ASN A 599 13.46 3.54 -5.44
CA ASN A 599 12.45 3.87 -4.43
C ASN A 599 12.62 5.27 -3.82
N GLN A 600 13.31 6.19 -4.49
CA GLN A 600 13.47 7.55 -4.00
C GLN A 600 12.31 8.42 -4.47
N LYS A 601 11.87 9.33 -3.58
CA LYS A 601 10.89 10.34 -3.92
C LYS A 601 11.44 11.23 -5.04
N MET A 602 10.64 11.45 -6.08
CA MET A 602 11.06 12.30 -7.20
C MET A 602 11.18 13.75 -6.76
N SER A 603 12.30 14.38 -7.09
CA SER A 603 12.51 15.81 -6.85
C SER A 603 13.39 16.45 -7.91
N LYS A 604 13.13 17.73 -8.21
CA LYS A 604 13.90 18.49 -9.21
C LYS A 604 15.36 18.65 -8.79
N SER A 605 15.65 18.73 -7.49
CA SER A 605 17.01 18.87 -6.95
C SER A 605 17.84 17.59 -7.07
N ILE A 606 17.23 16.41 -6.90
CA ILE A 606 17.88 15.11 -7.15
C ILE A 606 18.00 14.86 -8.67
N GLY A 607 17.12 15.47 -9.46
CA GLY A 607 17.17 15.38 -10.92
C GLY A 607 16.61 14.07 -11.49
N ASN A 608 15.88 13.31 -10.66
CA ASN A 608 15.22 12.03 -10.96
C ASN A 608 13.74 12.19 -11.37
N VAL A 609 13.32 13.39 -11.78
CA VAL A 609 11.93 13.66 -12.20
C VAL A 609 11.70 13.11 -13.60
N ILE A 610 10.64 12.32 -13.75
CA ILE A 610 10.14 11.82 -15.04
C ILE A 610 8.94 12.67 -15.47
N GLN A 611 8.97 13.18 -16.70
CA GLN A 611 7.83 13.88 -17.29
C GLN A 611 6.87 12.90 -17.96
N PRO A 612 5.54 13.10 -17.86
CA PRO A 612 4.57 12.26 -18.58
C PRO A 612 4.81 12.22 -20.09
N SER A 613 5.22 13.35 -20.67
CA SER A 613 5.57 13.44 -22.09
C SER A 613 6.69 12.47 -22.49
N ASP A 614 7.71 12.32 -21.64
CA ASP A 614 8.85 11.44 -21.93
C ASP A 614 8.40 9.98 -21.97
N MET A 615 7.44 9.60 -21.13
CA MET A 615 6.89 8.24 -21.12
C MET A 615 6.03 7.95 -22.35
N ILE A 616 5.19 8.90 -22.77
CA ILE A 616 4.26 8.73 -23.89
C ILE A 616 4.99 8.79 -25.23
N TYR A 617 5.76 9.85 -25.44
CA TYR A 617 6.39 10.21 -26.71
C TYR A 617 7.82 9.66 -26.86
N GLY A 618 8.38 9.09 -25.79
CA GLY A 618 9.77 8.68 -25.72
C GLY A 618 10.72 9.85 -25.41
N GLY A 619 11.95 9.51 -25.03
CA GLY A 619 12.99 10.49 -24.68
C GLY A 619 13.23 10.63 -23.18
N GLY A 620 13.52 11.85 -22.73
CA GLY A 620 13.94 12.14 -21.35
C GLY A 620 15.32 11.57 -20.98
N LYS A 621 15.75 11.83 -19.74
CA LYS A 621 17.06 11.37 -19.23
C LYS A 621 17.19 9.85 -19.17
N GLU A 622 16.08 9.17 -18.88
CA GLU A 622 16.01 7.70 -18.80
C GLU A 622 15.90 7.03 -20.18
N LYS A 623 15.80 7.79 -21.28
CA LYS A 623 15.69 7.28 -22.67
C LYS A 623 14.52 6.31 -22.86
N PHE A 624 13.31 6.76 -22.50
CA PHE A 624 12.09 6.00 -22.74
C PHE A 624 11.86 5.76 -24.24
N LEU A 625 11.28 4.61 -24.56
CA LEU A 625 10.74 4.32 -25.90
C LEU A 625 9.43 5.08 -26.13
N GLU A 626 9.02 5.21 -27.39
CA GLU A 626 7.70 5.71 -27.76
C GLU A 626 6.62 4.68 -27.32
N ASN A 627 6.13 4.81 -26.09
CA ASN A 627 5.20 3.83 -25.50
C ASN A 627 3.73 4.07 -25.88
N GLY A 628 3.35 5.30 -26.25
CA GLY A 628 1.95 5.67 -26.46
C GLY A 628 1.14 5.71 -25.16
N PHE A 629 -0.13 6.06 -25.29
CA PHE A 629 -1.06 6.24 -24.19
C PHE A 629 -1.48 4.91 -23.56
N ASP A 630 -1.85 3.90 -24.35
CA ASP A 630 -2.38 2.63 -23.81
C ASP A 630 -1.35 1.90 -22.93
N VAL A 631 -0.08 1.91 -23.30
CA VAL A 631 1.00 1.30 -22.50
C VAL A 631 1.18 2.06 -21.18
N CYS A 632 1.14 3.39 -21.22
CA CYS A 632 1.23 4.20 -20.00
C CYS A 632 0.03 3.98 -19.08
N ARG A 633 -1.18 3.81 -19.65
CA ARG A 633 -2.41 3.52 -18.88
C ARG A 633 -2.41 2.12 -18.27
N GLU A 634 -1.86 1.14 -18.99
CA GLU A 634 -1.61 -0.21 -18.49
C GLU A 634 -0.68 -0.17 -17.27
N TRP A 635 0.42 0.59 -17.37
CA TRP A 635 1.32 0.82 -16.24
C TRP A 635 0.61 1.48 -15.05
N VAL A 636 -0.17 2.55 -15.27
CA VAL A 636 -0.94 3.20 -14.20
C VAL A 636 -1.86 2.20 -13.48
N THR A 637 -2.59 1.38 -14.25
CA THR A 637 -3.55 0.40 -13.69
C THR A 637 -2.87 -0.58 -12.74
N ARG A 638 -1.61 -0.92 -12.99
CA ARG A 638 -0.84 -1.84 -12.12
C ARG A 638 -0.21 -1.17 -10.92
N GLU A 639 0.27 0.05 -11.08
CA GLU A 639 0.99 0.73 -10.03
C GLU A 639 0.06 1.45 -9.05
N SER A 640 -1.09 1.96 -9.49
CA SER A 640 -1.99 2.80 -8.68
C SER A 640 -2.52 2.10 -7.42
N TYR A 641 -2.64 0.78 -7.41
CA TYR A 641 -3.08 -0.01 -6.25
C TYR A 641 -1.99 -0.18 -5.17
N LYS A 642 -0.73 0.13 -5.49
CA LYS A 642 0.41 0.01 -4.56
C LYS A 642 0.59 1.31 -3.78
N GLN A 643 1.20 1.23 -2.60
CA GLN A 643 1.57 2.43 -1.82
C GLN A 643 2.71 3.23 -2.46
N GLN A 644 3.62 2.54 -3.16
CA GLN A 644 4.71 3.14 -3.92
C GLN A 644 4.62 2.65 -5.37
N CYS A 645 4.43 3.60 -6.28
CA CYS A 645 4.23 3.39 -7.71
C CYS A 645 5.58 3.57 -8.42
N LYS A 646 6.19 2.48 -8.91
CA LYS A 646 7.51 2.59 -9.55
C LYS A 646 7.39 3.06 -10.99
N ALA A 647 8.15 4.09 -11.36
CA ALA A 647 8.28 4.54 -12.74
C ALA A 647 9.71 4.34 -13.25
N SER A 648 9.90 3.39 -14.15
CA SER A 648 11.19 3.12 -14.80
C SER A 648 11.01 2.64 -16.25
N THR A 649 12.09 2.66 -17.03
CA THR A 649 12.10 2.08 -18.38
C THR A 649 11.80 0.59 -18.38
N GLU A 650 12.27 -0.15 -17.37
CA GLU A 650 11.99 -1.57 -17.22
C GLU A 650 10.49 -1.83 -17.01
N ASP A 651 9.84 -1.02 -16.17
CA ASP A 651 8.41 -1.17 -15.88
C ASP A 651 7.54 -0.88 -17.11
N LEU A 652 7.88 0.16 -17.88
CA LEU A 652 7.18 0.45 -19.14
C LEU A 652 7.47 -0.57 -20.24
N ASN A 653 8.68 -1.13 -20.31
CA ASN A 653 8.98 -2.22 -21.26
C ASN A 653 8.15 -3.47 -20.94
N LYS A 654 7.93 -3.77 -19.66
CA LYS A 654 7.02 -4.85 -19.23
C LYS A 654 5.57 -4.54 -19.62
N ALA A 655 5.12 -3.29 -19.44
CA ALA A 655 3.80 -2.84 -19.87
C ALA A 655 3.61 -2.98 -21.37
N TYR A 656 4.59 -2.52 -22.16
CA TYR A 656 4.60 -2.65 -23.60
C TYR A 656 4.46 -4.11 -24.03
N LYS A 657 5.23 -5.02 -23.41
CA LYS A 657 5.19 -6.45 -23.73
C LYS A 657 3.81 -7.04 -23.50
N ARG A 658 3.14 -6.72 -22.37
CA ARG A 658 1.79 -7.22 -22.10
C ARG A 658 0.77 -6.72 -23.12
N VAL A 659 0.77 -5.41 -23.41
CA VAL A 659 -0.11 -4.85 -24.45
C VAL A 659 0.15 -5.50 -25.81
N PHE A 660 1.42 -5.76 -26.15
CA PHE A 660 1.80 -6.45 -27.37
C PHE A 660 1.30 -7.91 -27.41
N ASP A 661 1.46 -8.66 -26.32
CA ASP A 661 1.04 -10.06 -26.23
C ASP A 661 -0.49 -10.17 -26.32
N ILE A 662 -1.24 -9.31 -25.63
CA ILE A 662 -2.71 -9.20 -25.75
C ILE A 662 -3.10 -8.94 -27.20
N ARG A 663 -2.49 -7.92 -27.82
CA ARG A 663 -2.79 -7.52 -29.20
C ARG A 663 -2.58 -8.67 -30.20
N ASN A 664 -1.54 -9.47 -30.03
CA ASN A 664 -1.26 -10.59 -30.94
C ASN A 664 -2.30 -11.71 -30.83
N VAL A 665 -2.79 -12.00 -29.63
CA VAL A 665 -3.85 -13.00 -29.44
C VAL A 665 -5.15 -12.50 -30.07
N LEU A 666 -5.53 -11.24 -29.82
CA LEU A 666 -6.71 -10.62 -30.43
C LEU A 666 -6.60 -10.58 -31.96
N LYS A 667 -5.42 -10.27 -32.50
CA LYS A 667 -5.14 -10.32 -33.94
C LYS A 667 -5.36 -11.72 -34.52
N PHE A 668 -4.90 -12.77 -33.83
CA PHE A 668 -5.09 -14.14 -34.28
C PHE A 668 -6.58 -14.49 -34.38
N ILE A 669 -7.35 -14.15 -33.35
CA ILE A 669 -8.80 -14.40 -33.31
C ILE A 669 -9.50 -13.63 -34.42
N LEU A 670 -9.24 -12.31 -34.52
CA LEU A 670 -9.80 -11.45 -35.56
C LEU A 670 -9.46 -11.97 -36.97
N GLY A 671 -8.21 -12.38 -37.17
CA GLY A 671 -7.76 -12.94 -38.44
C GLY A 671 -8.50 -14.21 -38.86
N ASN A 672 -9.08 -14.95 -37.93
CA ASN A 672 -9.89 -16.14 -38.23
C ASN A 672 -11.38 -15.84 -38.42
N LEU A 673 -11.80 -14.57 -38.33
CA LEU A 673 -13.18 -14.12 -38.53
C LEU A 673 -13.42 -13.44 -39.89
N TYR A 674 -12.43 -13.41 -40.79
CA TYR A 674 -12.50 -12.66 -42.07
C TYR A 674 -13.66 -13.05 -43.00
N ASP A 675 -14.19 -14.26 -42.87
CA ASP A 675 -15.32 -14.81 -43.63
C ASP A 675 -16.51 -15.20 -42.73
N TYR A 676 -16.51 -14.72 -41.48
CA TYR A 676 -17.61 -14.91 -40.55
C TYR A 676 -18.61 -13.75 -40.68
N GLN A 677 -19.90 -14.05 -40.65
CA GLN A 677 -20.99 -13.08 -40.71
C GLN A 677 -21.96 -13.46 -39.58
N PRO A 678 -22.03 -12.68 -38.48
CA PRO A 678 -22.81 -13.05 -37.30
C PRO A 678 -24.27 -13.41 -37.62
N ASP A 679 -24.92 -12.66 -38.50
CA ASP A 679 -26.34 -12.88 -38.85
C ASP A 679 -26.60 -14.20 -39.62
N LYS A 680 -25.57 -14.76 -40.27
CA LYS A 680 -25.71 -15.98 -41.08
C LYS A 680 -25.09 -17.21 -40.45
N HIS A 681 -23.97 -17.03 -39.75
CA HIS A 681 -23.09 -18.12 -39.35
C HIS A 681 -23.13 -18.41 -37.85
N ARG A 682 -23.81 -17.56 -37.05
CA ARG A 682 -23.90 -17.75 -35.60
C ARG A 682 -24.60 -19.07 -35.28
N ILE A 683 -23.94 -19.86 -34.45
CA ILE A 683 -24.50 -21.10 -33.90
C ILE A 683 -25.13 -20.81 -32.53
N SER A 684 -26.29 -21.40 -32.23
CA SER A 684 -26.93 -21.28 -30.92
C SER A 684 -26.10 -21.98 -29.84
N ASN A 685 -26.20 -21.52 -28.60
CA ASN A 685 -25.31 -21.99 -27.52
C ASN A 685 -25.49 -23.47 -27.17
N GLU A 686 -26.71 -24.01 -27.28
CA GLU A 686 -27.00 -25.45 -27.13
C GLU A 686 -26.35 -26.28 -28.23
N ASN A 687 -26.12 -25.67 -29.39
CA ASN A 687 -25.54 -26.28 -30.57
C ASN A 687 -24.05 -25.96 -30.71
N LEU A 688 -23.36 -25.44 -29.69
CA LEU A 688 -21.90 -25.30 -29.73
C LEU A 688 -21.23 -26.65 -29.47
N THR A 689 -20.02 -26.86 -29.99
CA THR A 689 -19.21 -28.02 -29.57
C THR A 689 -18.90 -27.92 -28.08
N ALA A 690 -18.70 -29.07 -27.42
CA ALA A 690 -18.40 -29.12 -25.98
C ALA A 690 -17.24 -28.19 -25.56
N VAL A 691 -16.18 -28.14 -26.37
CA VAL A 691 -14.99 -27.29 -26.13
C VAL A 691 -15.33 -25.81 -26.30
N ASP A 692 -16.05 -25.46 -27.36
CA ASP A 692 -16.44 -24.06 -27.63
C ASP A 692 -17.42 -23.56 -26.54
N ARG A 693 -18.37 -24.42 -26.12
CA ARG A 693 -19.31 -24.14 -25.01
C ARG A 693 -18.59 -23.97 -23.68
N TYR A 694 -17.61 -24.82 -23.39
CA TYR A 694 -16.75 -24.68 -22.21
C TYR A 694 -16.00 -23.34 -22.22
N MET A 695 -15.45 -22.92 -23.37
CA MET A 695 -14.75 -21.64 -23.47
C MET A 695 -15.66 -20.44 -23.30
N ALA A 696 -16.89 -20.49 -23.82
CA ALA A 696 -17.88 -19.44 -23.60
C ALA A 696 -18.27 -19.30 -22.11
N TYR A 697 -18.35 -20.42 -21.38
CA TYR A 697 -18.57 -20.41 -19.94
C TYR A 697 -17.37 -19.89 -19.14
N ARG A 698 -16.15 -20.32 -19.49
CA ARG A 698 -14.93 -19.80 -18.88
C ARG A 698 -14.82 -18.28 -19.07
N LEU A 699 -15.20 -17.78 -20.25
CA LEU A 699 -15.34 -16.34 -20.46
C LEU A 699 -16.30 -15.74 -19.43
N ASN A 700 -17.52 -16.27 -19.28
CA ASN A 700 -18.50 -15.72 -18.31
C ASN A 700 -17.95 -15.62 -16.89
N GLN A 701 -17.28 -16.69 -16.39
CA GLN A 701 -16.66 -16.68 -15.07
C GLN A 701 -15.64 -15.54 -14.90
N ILE A 702 -14.80 -15.35 -15.91
CA ILE A 702 -13.78 -14.28 -15.92
C ILE A 702 -14.43 -12.91 -15.96
N LEU A 703 -15.53 -12.74 -16.71
CA LEU A 703 -16.29 -11.48 -16.74
C LEU A 703 -16.88 -11.16 -15.36
N THR A 704 -17.45 -12.13 -14.65
CA THR A 704 -17.99 -11.94 -13.29
C THR A 704 -16.91 -11.50 -12.31
N ILE A 705 -15.73 -12.13 -12.33
CA ILE A 705 -14.60 -11.74 -11.48
C ILE A 705 -14.12 -10.33 -11.82
N TYR A 706 -14.00 -10.02 -13.12
CA TYR A 706 -13.62 -8.67 -13.59
C TYR A 706 -14.55 -7.59 -13.04
N HIS A 707 -15.87 -7.76 -13.14
CA HIS A 707 -16.84 -6.79 -12.62
C HIS A 707 -16.72 -6.64 -11.11
N THR A 708 -16.60 -7.75 -10.38
CA THR A 708 -16.42 -7.73 -8.92
C THR A 708 -15.19 -6.92 -8.51
N ASP A 709 -14.08 -7.06 -9.25
CA ASP A 709 -12.86 -6.32 -8.98
C ASP A 709 -12.98 -4.84 -9.36
N PHE A 710 -13.56 -4.53 -10.53
CA PHE A 710 -13.70 -3.15 -10.97
C PHE A 710 -14.68 -2.35 -10.09
N ASP A 711 -15.77 -2.96 -9.63
CA ASP A 711 -16.71 -2.33 -8.71
C ASP A 711 -16.10 -2.05 -7.33
N ARG A 712 -15.04 -2.78 -6.95
CA ARG A 712 -14.25 -2.53 -5.74
C ARG A 712 -12.99 -1.70 -6.01
N TYR A 713 -12.89 -1.09 -7.19
CA TYR A 713 -11.73 -0.30 -7.63
C TYR A 713 -10.40 -1.08 -7.63
N ARG A 714 -10.46 -2.41 -7.67
CA ARG A 714 -9.30 -3.32 -7.77
C ARG A 714 -8.93 -3.54 -9.24
N MET A 715 -8.77 -2.46 -10.00
CA MET A 715 -8.61 -2.48 -11.47
C MET A 715 -7.42 -3.34 -11.92
N TYR A 716 -6.35 -3.35 -11.13
CA TYR A 716 -5.20 -4.23 -11.31
C TYR A 716 -5.58 -5.72 -11.35
N HIS A 717 -6.39 -6.18 -10.38
CA HIS A 717 -6.79 -7.58 -10.25
C HIS A 717 -7.75 -7.98 -11.38
N GLY A 718 -8.70 -7.11 -11.72
CA GLY A 718 -9.59 -7.33 -12.86
C GLY A 718 -8.82 -7.43 -14.18
N LEU A 719 -7.84 -6.54 -14.41
CA LEU A 719 -7.02 -6.57 -15.62
C LEU A 719 -6.16 -7.86 -15.71
N ILE A 720 -5.50 -8.26 -14.62
CA ILE A 720 -4.72 -9.51 -14.58
C ILE A 720 -5.61 -10.71 -14.88
N THR A 721 -6.81 -10.77 -14.30
CA THR A 721 -7.74 -11.87 -14.52
C THR A 721 -8.07 -12.05 -16.01
N VAL A 722 -8.25 -10.94 -16.73
CA VAL A 722 -8.47 -10.96 -18.19
C VAL A 722 -7.21 -11.35 -18.95
N GLU A 723 -6.04 -10.84 -18.56
CA GLU A 723 -4.76 -11.17 -19.21
C GLU A 723 -4.37 -12.64 -19.06
N ASP A 724 -4.49 -13.19 -17.85
CA ASP A 724 -4.19 -14.58 -17.55
C ASP A 724 -5.11 -15.51 -18.34
N PHE A 725 -6.39 -15.14 -18.49
CA PHE A 725 -7.32 -15.85 -19.37
C PHE A 725 -6.89 -15.78 -20.86
N ILE A 726 -6.46 -14.61 -21.33
CA ILE A 726 -5.99 -14.42 -22.72
C ILE A 726 -4.73 -15.26 -22.99
N GLN A 727 -3.79 -15.36 -22.04
CA GLN A 727 -2.55 -16.10 -22.25
C GLN A 727 -2.69 -17.60 -21.98
N GLY A 728 -3.32 -17.97 -20.86
CA GLY A 728 -3.50 -19.36 -20.44
C GLY A 728 -4.58 -20.06 -21.28
N ASP A 729 -5.84 -19.77 -21.00
CA ASP A 729 -6.98 -20.48 -21.58
C ASP A 729 -7.13 -20.25 -23.09
N LEU A 730 -6.86 -19.03 -23.55
CA LEU A 730 -7.10 -18.66 -24.94
C LEU A 730 -5.88 -18.95 -25.82
N SER A 731 -4.73 -18.30 -25.57
CA SER A 731 -3.54 -18.44 -26.41
C SER A 731 -2.94 -19.86 -26.35
N SER A 732 -2.63 -20.35 -25.15
CA SER A 732 -1.91 -21.62 -24.98
C SER A 732 -2.77 -22.87 -25.26
N PHE A 733 -4.08 -22.78 -24.97
CA PHE A 733 -5.02 -23.89 -25.11
C PHE A 733 -5.94 -23.72 -26.32
N TYR A 734 -6.95 -22.83 -26.24
CA TYR A 734 -8.06 -22.84 -27.20
C TYR A 734 -7.62 -22.48 -28.63
N CYS A 735 -6.88 -21.40 -28.82
CA CYS A 735 -6.30 -21.00 -30.11
C CYS A 735 -5.32 -22.04 -30.67
N SER A 736 -4.74 -22.89 -29.82
CA SER A 736 -3.82 -23.95 -30.25
C SER A 736 -4.60 -25.14 -30.79
N VAL A 737 -5.59 -25.61 -30.03
CA VAL A 737 -6.42 -26.77 -30.37
C VAL A 737 -7.27 -26.50 -31.62
N THR A 738 -7.88 -25.32 -31.74
CA THR A 738 -8.81 -25.04 -32.84
C THR A 738 -8.17 -24.74 -34.19
N LYS A 739 -6.84 -24.65 -34.28
CA LYS A 739 -6.13 -24.40 -35.56
C LYS A 739 -6.46 -25.44 -36.61
N ASP A 740 -6.61 -26.70 -36.22
CA ASP A 740 -6.93 -27.78 -37.15
C ASP A 740 -8.32 -27.55 -37.77
N ARG A 741 -9.34 -27.29 -36.95
CA ARG A 741 -10.70 -26.91 -37.42
C ARG A 741 -10.70 -25.67 -38.31
N LEU A 742 -9.93 -24.65 -37.93
CA LEU A 742 -9.94 -23.35 -38.61
C LEU A 742 -9.23 -23.39 -39.97
N TYR A 743 -8.21 -24.25 -40.13
CA TYR A 743 -7.34 -24.27 -41.31
C TYR A 743 -7.62 -25.43 -42.25
N CYS A 744 -8.04 -26.59 -41.71
CA CYS A 744 -8.18 -27.83 -42.45
C CYS A 744 -9.63 -28.11 -42.86
N ASN A 745 -10.62 -27.70 -42.05
CA ASN A 745 -12.02 -27.97 -42.37
C ASN A 745 -12.56 -27.03 -43.48
N PRO A 746 -13.61 -27.45 -44.22
CA PRO A 746 -14.32 -26.58 -45.17
C PRO A 746 -14.82 -25.29 -44.53
N SER A 747 -14.91 -24.21 -45.33
CA SER A 747 -15.30 -22.86 -44.88
C SER A 747 -16.62 -22.84 -44.12
N ASP A 748 -17.60 -23.61 -44.58
CA ASP A 748 -18.96 -23.66 -44.02
C ASP A 748 -19.20 -24.87 -43.11
N SER A 749 -18.12 -25.57 -42.72
CA SER A 749 -18.26 -26.69 -41.79
C SER A 749 -18.77 -26.23 -40.42
N TYR A 750 -19.67 -27.02 -39.85
CA TYR A 750 -20.26 -26.75 -38.54
C TYR A 750 -19.22 -26.57 -37.43
N LEU A 751 -18.19 -27.42 -37.37
CA LEU A 751 -17.10 -27.31 -36.39
C LEU A 751 -16.36 -25.96 -36.50
N ARG A 752 -16.10 -25.49 -37.72
CA ARG A 752 -15.45 -24.20 -37.95
C ARG A 752 -16.36 -23.04 -37.55
N ARG A 753 -17.65 -23.08 -37.92
CA ARG A 753 -18.62 -22.03 -37.58
C ARG A 753 -18.89 -21.97 -36.07
N SER A 754 -18.84 -23.09 -35.36
CA SER A 754 -18.93 -23.16 -33.90
C SER A 754 -17.77 -22.42 -33.22
N THR A 755 -16.53 -22.73 -33.62
CA THR A 755 -15.35 -22.01 -33.12
C THR A 755 -15.38 -20.53 -33.48
N GLN A 756 -15.76 -20.16 -34.72
CA GLN A 756 -15.87 -18.75 -35.12
C GLN A 756 -16.94 -17.99 -34.33
N THR A 757 -18.06 -18.63 -33.98
CA THR A 757 -19.09 -18.04 -33.11
C THR A 757 -18.50 -17.65 -31.76
N VAL A 758 -17.76 -18.55 -31.11
CA VAL A 758 -17.14 -18.28 -29.81
C VAL A 758 -15.97 -17.31 -29.93
N PHE A 759 -15.18 -17.36 -31.01
CA PHE A 759 -14.13 -16.36 -31.28
C PHE A 759 -14.69 -14.95 -31.40
N TYR A 760 -15.82 -14.78 -32.09
CA TYR A 760 -16.50 -13.48 -32.17
C TYR A 760 -17.00 -13.01 -30.80
N LEU A 761 -17.61 -13.90 -29.99
CA LEU A 761 -18.04 -13.57 -28.62
C LEU A 761 -16.87 -13.17 -27.72
N LEU A 762 -15.77 -13.93 -27.76
CA LEU A 762 -14.53 -13.65 -27.02
C LEU A 762 -13.98 -12.28 -27.43
N LEU A 763 -13.85 -12.03 -28.72
CA LEU A 763 -13.29 -10.77 -29.21
C LEU A 763 -14.14 -9.58 -28.77
N LYS A 764 -15.47 -9.69 -28.87
CA LYS A 764 -16.41 -8.64 -28.42
C LYS A 764 -16.28 -8.38 -26.91
N CYS A 765 -16.45 -9.41 -26.08
CA CYS A 765 -16.48 -9.23 -24.63
C CYS A 765 -15.11 -8.81 -24.07
N LEU A 766 -14.01 -9.40 -24.54
CA LEU A 766 -12.67 -9.04 -24.08
C LEU A 766 -12.32 -7.60 -24.49
N ASN A 767 -12.73 -7.16 -25.69
CA ASN A 767 -12.50 -5.79 -26.13
C ASN A 767 -13.16 -4.77 -25.19
N GLU A 768 -14.42 -5.02 -24.82
CA GLU A 768 -15.15 -4.18 -23.85
C GLU A 768 -14.43 -4.10 -22.50
N ARG A 769 -13.86 -5.22 -22.00
CA ARG A 769 -13.16 -5.25 -20.69
C ARG A 769 -11.76 -4.63 -20.73
N LEU A 770 -11.11 -4.61 -21.89
CA LEU A 770 -9.84 -3.92 -22.09
C LEU A 770 -10.03 -2.42 -22.30
N ALA A 771 -11.17 -1.98 -22.83
CA ALA A 771 -11.43 -0.60 -23.23
C ALA A 771 -11.18 0.46 -22.14
N PRO A 772 -11.59 0.29 -20.86
CA PRO A 772 -11.32 1.30 -19.83
C PRO A 772 -9.82 1.61 -19.65
N VAL A 773 -8.97 0.59 -19.81
CA VAL A 773 -7.51 0.69 -19.65
C VAL A 773 -6.83 1.07 -20.97
N MET A 774 -7.19 0.42 -22.07
CA MET A 774 -6.57 0.54 -23.39
C MET A 774 -7.57 1.05 -24.45
N PRO A 775 -8.09 2.29 -24.29
CA PRO A 775 -9.18 2.79 -25.12
C PRO A 775 -8.83 2.86 -26.61
N TYR A 776 -7.57 3.10 -26.97
CA TYR A 776 -7.19 3.25 -28.39
C TYR A 776 -7.07 1.90 -29.09
N LEU A 777 -6.41 0.91 -28.46
CA LEU A 777 -6.40 -0.48 -28.90
C LEU A 777 -7.84 -1.01 -29.03
N ALA A 778 -8.68 -0.71 -28.04
CA ALA A 778 -10.04 -1.20 -28.01
C ALA A 778 -10.91 -0.58 -29.12
N GLN A 779 -10.76 0.72 -29.36
CA GLN A 779 -11.43 1.40 -30.48
C GLN A 779 -10.94 0.88 -31.83
N GLU A 780 -9.64 0.64 -32.00
CA GLU A 780 -9.09 0.07 -33.23
C GLU A 780 -9.71 -1.31 -33.51
N LEU A 781 -9.79 -2.17 -32.49
CA LEU A 781 -10.39 -3.50 -32.62
C LEU A 781 -11.91 -3.43 -32.84
N TYR A 782 -12.58 -2.49 -32.19
CA TYR A 782 -14.03 -2.25 -32.37
C TYR A 782 -14.36 -1.83 -33.81
N ASN A 783 -13.53 -1.00 -34.44
CA ASN A 783 -13.72 -0.63 -35.84
C ASN A 783 -13.70 -1.87 -36.77
N GLU A 784 -12.82 -2.83 -36.50
CA GLU A 784 -12.75 -4.09 -37.26
C GLU A 784 -13.94 -5.01 -36.95
N LEU A 785 -14.41 -5.06 -35.70
CA LEU A 785 -15.61 -5.79 -35.30
C LEU A 785 -16.87 -5.29 -36.03
N ILE A 786 -17.05 -3.97 -36.10
CA ILE A 786 -18.20 -3.38 -36.81
C ILE A 786 -18.16 -3.72 -38.30
N ASN A 787 -16.97 -3.74 -38.92
CA ASN A 787 -16.82 -4.15 -40.31
C ASN A 787 -17.18 -5.63 -40.55
N ILE A 788 -17.06 -6.50 -39.53
CA ILE A 788 -17.49 -7.90 -39.57
C ILE A 788 -19.01 -8.01 -39.45
N GLU A 789 -19.62 -7.21 -38.57
CA GLU A 789 -21.08 -7.17 -38.39
C GLU A 789 -21.79 -6.61 -39.63
N ASN A 790 -21.41 -5.41 -40.05
CA ASN A 790 -22.00 -4.73 -41.20
C ASN A 790 -21.06 -3.62 -41.69
N LYS A 791 -20.55 -3.76 -42.91
CA LYS A 791 -19.60 -2.81 -43.54
C LYS A 791 -20.18 -1.41 -43.77
N ASP A 792 -21.51 -1.29 -43.85
CA ASP A 792 -22.19 -0.01 -44.10
C ASP A 792 -22.61 0.68 -42.80
N LYS A 793 -22.41 0.04 -41.64
CA LYS A 793 -22.75 0.60 -40.33
C LYS A 793 -21.74 1.69 -39.96
N LYS A 794 -22.25 2.85 -39.56
CA LYS A 794 -21.41 3.95 -39.05
C LYS A 794 -20.66 3.46 -37.81
N ILE A 795 -19.34 3.66 -37.83
CA ILE A 795 -18.46 3.33 -36.71
C ILE A 795 -18.53 4.47 -35.69
N ASN A 796 -19.08 4.16 -34.51
CA ASN A 796 -19.18 5.07 -33.37
C ASN A 796 -18.05 4.82 -32.37
N ASP A 797 -17.99 5.63 -31.31
CA ASP A 797 -17.07 5.38 -30.19
C ASP A 797 -17.50 4.09 -29.44
N ILE A 798 -16.53 3.26 -29.06
CA ILE A 798 -16.77 2.01 -28.32
C ILE A 798 -17.54 2.24 -27.02
N PHE A 799 -17.30 3.38 -26.36
CA PHE A 799 -17.95 3.77 -25.11
C PHE A 799 -19.41 4.23 -25.28
N GLU A 800 -19.92 4.31 -26.51
CA GLU A 800 -21.36 4.46 -26.75
C GLU A 800 -22.14 3.15 -26.49
N ASN A 801 -21.45 2.03 -26.32
CA ASN A 801 -22.05 0.74 -25.99
C ASN A 801 -21.98 0.42 -24.49
N GLU A 802 -22.75 -0.58 -24.07
CA GLU A 802 -22.69 -1.16 -22.73
C GLU A 802 -21.99 -2.52 -22.77
N PHE A 803 -21.55 -3.00 -21.61
CA PHE A 803 -21.02 -4.35 -21.48
C PHE A 803 -22.00 -5.40 -22.00
N THR A 804 -21.51 -6.30 -22.85
CA THR A 804 -22.28 -7.47 -23.26
C THR A 804 -22.51 -8.37 -22.04
N VAL A 805 -23.78 -8.64 -21.72
CA VAL A 805 -24.24 -9.55 -20.65
C VAL A 805 -24.47 -10.95 -21.24
N LEU A 806 -23.72 -11.94 -20.77
CA LEU A 806 -23.76 -13.31 -21.29
C LEU A 806 -24.77 -14.23 -20.56
N ASP A 807 -25.16 -13.89 -19.32
CA ASP A 807 -25.94 -14.77 -18.41
C ASP A 807 -27.29 -15.24 -18.98
N LYS A 808 -27.99 -14.41 -19.75
CA LYS A 808 -29.26 -14.80 -20.37
C LYS A 808 -29.10 -15.62 -21.66
N GLN A 809 -27.89 -15.66 -22.23
CA GLN A 809 -27.65 -16.31 -23.52
C GLN A 809 -27.04 -17.71 -23.35
N LEU A 810 -26.09 -17.91 -22.42
CA LEU A 810 -25.29 -19.15 -22.35
C LEU A 810 -25.91 -20.31 -21.55
N GLY A 811 -26.85 -20.04 -20.63
CA GLY A 811 -27.41 -21.02 -19.70
C GLY A 811 -26.38 -21.55 -18.66
N GLU A 812 -26.81 -22.36 -17.70
CA GLU A 812 -25.89 -23.07 -16.81
C GLU A 812 -25.11 -24.15 -17.61
N ILE A 813 -23.83 -24.33 -17.29
CA ILE A 813 -23.10 -25.50 -17.77
C ILE A 813 -23.58 -26.72 -16.98
N PRO A 814 -23.93 -27.84 -17.65
CA PRO A 814 -24.11 -29.11 -16.96
C PRO A 814 -22.83 -29.44 -16.22
N THR A 815 -22.90 -29.69 -14.90
CA THR A 815 -21.74 -30.05 -14.05
C THR A 815 -20.89 -31.14 -14.70
N GLU A 816 -21.52 -32.05 -15.43
CA GLU A 816 -20.92 -33.07 -16.29
C GLU A 816 -19.85 -32.54 -17.27
N LEU A 817 -20.13 -31.46 -18.01
CA LEU A 817 -19.21 -30.91 -19.01
C LEU A 817 -18.00 -30.24 -18.36
N ALA A 818 -18.20 -29.53 -17.24
CA ALA A 818 -17.08 -28.94 -16.49
C ALA A 818 -16.14 -30.03 -15.97
N SER A 819 -16.69 -31.08 -15.34
CA SER A 819 -15.93 -32.24 -14.86
C SER A 819 -15.20 -32.97 -16.00
N ALA A 820 -15.87 -33.18 -17.14
CA ALA A 820 -15.26 -33.77 -18.32
C ALA A 820 -14.05 -32.97 -18.83
N MET A 821 -14.19 -31.64 -18.93
CA MET A 821 -13.09 -30.77 -19.36
C MET A 821 -11.93 -30.73 -18.37
N THR A 822 -12.18 -30.82 -17.06
CA THR A 822 -11.12 -30.94 -16.05
C THR A 822 -10.27 -32.19 -16.28
N VAL A 823 -10.90 -33.34 -16.55
CA VAL A 823 -10.19 -34.59 -16.86
C VAL A 823 -9.35 -34.44 -18.12
N VAL A 824 -9.91 -33.88 -19.20
CA VAL A 824 -9.19 -33.67 -20.46
C VAL A 824 -8.01 -32.72 -20.31
N LEU A 825 -8.18 -31.60 -19.60
CA LEU A 825 -7.11 -30.63 -19.39
C LEU A 825 -5.96 -31.24 -18.57
N HIS A 826 -6.28 -32.08 -17.58
CA HIS A 826 -5.27 -32.84 -16.84
C HIS A 826 -4.52 -33.80 -17.76
N LEU A 827 -5.22 -34.62 -18.56
CA LEU A 827 -4.61 -35.52 -19.53
C LEU A 827 -3.70 -34.80 -20.52
N ARG A 828 -4.16 -33.66 -21.03
CA ARG A 828 -3.37 -32.78 -21.89
C ARG A 828 -2.10 -32.31 -21.17
N SER A 829 -2.21 -31.81 -19.94
CA SER A 829 -1.05 -31.33 -19.18
C SER A 829 0.00 -32.42 -18.98
N THR A 830 -0.44 -33.63 -18.66
CA THR A 830 0.46 -34.78 -18.48
C THR A 830 1.09 -35.20 -19.80
N PHE A 831 0.30 -35.29 -20.88
CA PHE A 831 0.83 -35.58 -22.21
C PHE A 831 1.91 -34.57 -22.64
N HIS A 832 1.64 -33.27 -22.50
CA HIS A 832 2.63 -32.23 -22.83
C HIS A 832 3.88 -32.29 -21.93
N SER A 833 3.74 -32.74 -20.68
CA SER A 833 4.88 -32.96 -19.78
C SER A 833 5.80 -34.08 -20.27
N VAL A 834 5.22 -35.17 -20.83
CA VAL A 834 5.96 -36.29 -21.42
C VAL A 834 6.70 -35.86 -22.70
N LEU A 835 6.14 -34.89 -23.43
CA LEU A 835 6.68 -34.40 -24.70
C LEU A 835 7.81 -33.36 -24.58
N GLN A 836 8.20 -32.91 -23.38
CA GLN A 836 9.02 -31.70 -23.16
C GLN A 836 10.33 -31.58 -23.97
N ASN A 837 10.85 -32.65 -24.59
CA ASN A 837 12.06 -32.65 -25.43
C ASN A 837 11.87 -33.10 -26.89
N ARG A 838 10.63 -33.29 -27.39
CA ARG A 838 10.39 -33.88 -28.73
C ARG A 838 9.43 -33.00 -29.55
N ARG A 839 9.98 -32.06 -30.34
CA ARG A 839 9.21 -31.19 -31.26
C ARG A 839 9.27 -31.73 -32.70
N GLY A 840 8.16 -31.68 -33.44
CA GLY A 840 8.12 -31.95 -34.89
C GLY A 840 7.85 -33.40 -35.31
N VAL A 841 7.36 -34.26 -34.40
CA VAL A 841 7.03 -35.67 -34.70
C VAL A 841 5.52 -35.90 -34.56
N LEU A 842 4.93 -36.79 -35.37
CA LEU A 842 3.55 -37.24 -35.20
C LEU A 842 3.48 -38.25 -34.06
N PHE A 843 2.52 -38.04 -33.16
CA PHE A 843 2.34 -38.86 -31.97
C PHE A 843 1.04 -39.65 -32.06
N ASP A 844 1.13 -40.97 -31.91
CA ASP A 844 -0.01 -41.82 -31.59
C ASP A 844 0.02 -42.07 -30.07
N ILE A 845 -1.10 -41.81 -29.41
CA ILE A 845 -1.26 -42.00 -27.97
C ILE A 845 -1.97 -43.32 -27.73
N VAL A 846 -1.40 -44.17 -26.88
CA VAL A 846 -2.03 -45.39 -26.39
C VAL A 846 -2.35 -45.20 -24.91
N LEU A 847 -3.63 -45.31 -24.57
CA LEU A 847 -4.17 -45.26 -23.21
C LEU A 847 -4.40 -46.69 -22.72
N TYR A 848 -3.64 -47.14 -21.73
CA TYR A 848 -3.96 -48.37 -21.01
C TYR A 848 -4.86 -48.01 -19.83
N LEU A 849 -6.06 -48.58 -19.81
CA LEU A 849 -7.11 -48.26 -18.86
C LEU A 849 -7.49 -49.50 -18.04
N SER A 850 -7.75 -49.32 -16.75
CA SER A 850 -8.55 -50.29 -15.99
C SER A 850 -10.02 -50.25 -16.43
N ASP A 851 -10.82 -51.28 -16.13
CA ASP A 851 -12.24 -51.33 -16.52
C ASP A 851 -13.04 -50.14 -15.97
N LYS A 852 -12.75 -49.73 -14.74
CA LYS A 852 -13.34 -48.54 -14.11
C LYS A 852 -12.94 -47.25 -14.85
N ALA A 853 -11.65 -47.13 -15.21
CA ALA A 853 -11.10 -46.00 -15.94
C ALA A 853 -11.67 -45.88 -17.36
N LYS A 854 -11.86 -47.02 -18.03
CA LYS A 854 -12.52 -47.12 -19.33
C LYS A 854 -13.93 -46.53 -19.28
N LEU A 855 -14.76 -46.98 -18.34
CA LEU A 855 -16.15 -46.55 -18.26
C LEU A 855 -16.29 -45.04 -17.96
N GLN A 856 -15.37 -44.49 -17.15
CA GLN A 856 -15.32 -43.06 -16.89
C GLN A 856 -14.84 -42.26 -18.10
N LEU A 857 -13.83 -42.74 -18.84
CA LEU A 857 -13.39 -42.08 -20.07
C LEU A 857 -14.48 -42.12 -21.14
N GLU A 858 -15.23 -43.21 -21.26
CA GLU A 858 -16.40 -43.30 -22.14
C GLU A 858 -17.48 -42.28 -21.75
N GLN A 859 -17.74 -42.06 -20.46
CA GLN A 859 -18.65 -40.99 -20.00
C GLN A 859 -18.16 -39.59 -20.38
N VAL A 860 -16.86 -39.32 -20.22
CA VAL A 860 -16.23 -38.06 -20.64
C VAL A 860 -16.36 -37.87 -22.16
N LEU A 861 -16.02 -38.88 -22.95
CA LEU A 861 -16.13 -38.85 -24.41
C LEU A 861 -17.57 -38.67 -24.88
N ASN A 862 -18.52 -39.39 -24.28
CA ASN A 862 -19.95 -39.21 -24.56
C ASN A 862 -20.39 -37.78 -24.27
N THR A 863 -19.90 -37.17 -23.19
CA THR A 863 -20.20 -35.77 -22.85
C THR A 863 -19.59 -34.79 -23.86
N LEU A 864 -18.37 -35.05 -24.34
CA LEU A 864 -17.72 -34.25 -25.39
C LEU A 864 -18.38 -34.43 -26.76
N GLN A 865 -18.97 -35.59 -27.00
CA GLN A 865 -19.66 -35.97 -28.24
C GLN A 865 -21.15 -35.68 -28.26
N LYS A 866 -21.77 -35.22 -27.16
CA LYS A 866 -23.19 -34.79 -27.10
C LYS A 866 -23.38 -33.65 -28.13
N HIS A 867 -23.57 -34.05 -29.39
CA HIS A 867 -23.73 -33.21 -30.56
C HIS A 867 -25.19 -33.23 -30.98
N PRO A 868 -25.82 -32.07 -31.22
CA PRO A 868 -27.20 -31.99 -31.67
C PRO A 868 -27.41 -32.31 -33.15
N THR A 869 -26.34 -32.55 -33.93
CA THR A 869 -26.42 -32.85 -35.37
C THR A 869 -25.99 -34.29 -35.68
N THR A 870 -26.59 -34.86 -36.72
CA THR A 870 -26.41 -36.24 -37.25
C THR A 870 -25.00 -36.59 -37.74
N VAL A 871 -23.99 -35.76 -37.44
CA VAL A 871 -22.60 -36.00 -37.84
C VAL A 871 -21.99 -37.04 -36.91
N LYS A 872 -21.86 -38.28 -37.39
CA LYS A 872 -21.06 -39.32 -36.73
C LYS A 872 -19.58 -38.93 -36.80
N LEU A 873 -19.06 -38.29 -35.74
CA LEU A 873 -17.63 -38.14 -35.54
C LEU A 873 -17.04 -39.48 -35.10
N ASP A 874 -15.77 -39.72 -35.40
CA ASP A 874 -15.05 -40.86 -34.85
C ASP A 874 -14.97 -40.73 -33.32
N PHE A 875 -15.14 -41.83 -32.60
CA PHE A 875 -15.29 -41.84 -31.14
C PHE A 875 -14.13 -41.15 -30.38
N TRP A 876 -12.92 -41.15 -30.97
CA TRP A 876 -11.72 -40.58 -30.37
C TRP A 876 -11.39 -39.16 -30.84
N GLN A 877 -12.05 -38.69 -31.91
CA GLN A 877 -11.69 -37.47 -32.62
C GLN A 877 -11.68 -36.21 -31.73
N PRO A 878 -12.64 -35.98 -30.81
CA PRO A 878 -12.59 -34.82 -29.91
C PRO A 878 -11.37 -34.84 -28.97
N LEU A 879 -10.96 -36.04 -28.54
CA LEU A 879 -9.81 -36.21 -27.65
C LEU A 879 -8.49 -36.08 -28.41
N GLU A 880 -8.42 -36.61 -29.63
CA GLU A 880 -7.26 -36.46 -30.53
C GLU A 880 -6.94 -34.99 -30.77
N GLU A 881 -7.97 -34.20 -31.06
CA GLU A 881 -7.85 -32.76 -31.27
C GLU A 881 -7.40 -32.03 -29.99
N LEU A 882 -8.04 -32.32 -28.85
CA LEU A 882 -7.71 -31.70 -27.56
C LEU A 882 -6.29 -32.03 -27.09
N LEU A 883 -5.78 -33.23 -27.41
CA LEU A 883 -4.41 -33.63 -27.13
C LEU A 883 -3.41 -33.17 -28.22
N GLN A 884 -3.90 -32.73 -29.39
CA GLN A 884 -3.10 -32.39 -30.57
C GLN A 884 -2.20 -33.54 -31.04
N CYS A 885 -2.79 -34.74 -31.11
CA CYS A 885 -2.12 -35.97 -31.54
C CYS A 885 -2.76 -36.52 -32.83
N SER A 886 -2.08 -37.48 -33.48
CA SER A 886 -2.54 -38.06 -34.74
C SER A 886 -3.59 -39.14 -34.55
N ARG A 887 -3.50 -39.90 -33.45
CA ARG A 887 -4.45 -40.95 -33.11
C ARG A 887 -4.43 -41.23 -31.62
N VAL A 888 -5.60 -41.53 -31.04
CA VAL A 888 -5.72 -42.13 -29.71
C VAL A 888 -6.17 -43.58 -29.84
N GLN A 889 -5.51 -44.49 -29.13
CA GLN A 889 -5.88 -45.89 -29.02
C GLN A 889 -6.11 -46.24 -27.55
N GLN A 890 -7.06 -47.12 -27.32
CA GLN A 890 -7.32 -47.68 -26.00
C GLN A 890 -6.87 -49.15 -25.96
N ARG A 891 -6.23 -49.56 -24.86
CA ARG A 891 -5.89 -50.95 -24.55
C ARG A 891 -6.26 -51.30 -23.10
N SER A 892 -6.45 -52.58 -22.82
CA SER A 892 -6.67 -53.05 -21.44
C SER A 892 -5.37 -52.95 -20.66
N LEU A 893 -5.45 -52.69 -19.36
CA LEU A 893 -4.27 -52.74 -18.49
C LEU A 893 -3.58 -54.12 -18.52
N SER A 894 -4.35 -55.19 -18.77
CA SER A 894 -3.82 -56.56 -18.95
C SER A 894 -2.95 -56.72 -20.20
N ASP A 895 -3.09 -55.84 -21.20
CA ASP A 895 -2.30 -55.90 -22.44
C ASP A 895 -0.95 -55.20 -22.30
N LEU A 896 -0.74 -54.47 -21.20
CA LEU A 896 0.47 -53.69 -20.95
C LEU A 896 1.73 -54.56 -20.98
N ASP A 897 1.69 -55.73 -20.34
CA ASP A 897 2.85 -56.63 -20.25
C ASP A 897 3.31 -57.16 -21.62
N ASN A 898 2.39 -57.26 -22.59
CA ASN A 898 2.68 -57.69 -23.96
C ASN A 898 3.24 -56.57 -24.85
N ASP A 899 3.05 -55.30 -24.48
CA ASP A 899 3.46 -54.12 -25.24
C ASP A 899 4.70 -53.39 -24.68
N LEU A 900 5.31 -53.90 -23.60
CA LEU A 900 6.43 -53.28 -22.86
C LEU A 900 7.77 -53.16 -23.61
N THR A 901 7.79 -53.31 -24.93
CA THR A 901 8.99 -53.13 -25.76
C THR A 901 8.96 -51.79 -26.50
N GLU A 902 9.21 -50.68 -25.79
CA GLU A 902 9.91 -49.46 -26.24
C GLU A 902 9.60 -48.25 -25.31
N GLU A 903 10.60 -47.40 -25.11
CA GLU A 903 10.65 -46.27 -24.17
C GLU A 903 9.49 -45.24 -24.29
N ASN A 904 9.18 -44.58 -23.16
CA ASN A 904 8.20 -43.48 -22.90
C ASN A 904 6.83 -43.93 -22.37
N ILE A 905 6.82 -44.58 -21.21
CA ILE A 905 5.61 -44.88 -20.45
C ILE A 905 5.52 -43.90 -19.28
N SER A 906 4.39 -43.19 -19.14
CA SER A 906 4.09 -42.37 -17.97
C SER A 906 2.76 -42.80 -17.36
N SER A 907 2.77 -43.14 -16.07
CA SER A 907 1.55 -43.40 -15.30
C SER A 907 0.96 -42.09 -14.80
N VAL A 908 -0.34 -41.90 -15.04
CA VAL A 908 -1.13 -40.79 -14.51
C VAL A 908 -2.11 -41.37 -13.51
N ASP A 909 -1.91 -41.02 -12.24
CA ASP A 909 -2.90 -41.28 -11.18
C ASP A 909 -3.88 -40.11 -11.19
N LEU A 910 -5.00 -40.27 -11.88
CA LEU A 910 -6.16 -39.42 -11.67
C LEU A 910 -6.81 -39.85 -10.35
N PRO A 911 -7.55 -38.99 -9.63
CA PRO A 911 -8.18 -39.34 -8.35
C PRO A 911 -9.08 -40.59 -8.37
N LEU A 912 -9.40 -41.13 -9.56
CA LEU A 912 -10.21 -42.33 -9.79
C LEU A 912 -9.75 -43.22 -10.98
N LEU A 913 -8.63 -42.93 -11.68
CA LEU A 913 -8.17 -43.72 -12.85
C LEU A 913 -6.65 -43.97 -12.83
N VAL A 914 -6.24 -45.23 -13.04
CA VAL A 914 -4.88 -45.57 -13.46
C VAL A 914 -4.84 -45.47 -14.98
N LEU A 915 -4.09 -44.50 -15.49
CA LEU A 915 -3.96 -44.23 -16.91
C LEU A 915 -2.50 -44.30 -17.29
N ILE A 916 -2.12 -45.31 -18.06
CA ILE A 916 -0.74 -45.43 -18.55
C ILE A 916 -0.72 -44.95 -19.99
N LEU A 917 0.04 -43.89 -20.24
CA LEU A 917 0.23 -43.30 -21.55
C LEU A 917 1.49 -43.89 -22.18
N SER A 918 1.34 -44.52 -23.36
CA SER A 918 2.45 -44.84 -24.24
C SER A 918 2.36 -43.99 -25.51
N VAL A 919 3.50 -43.45 -25.95
CA VAL A 919 3.57 -42.59 -27.13
C VAL A 919 4.34 -43.31 -28.23
N ARG A 920 3.66 -43.65 -29.34
CA ARG A 920 4.30 -44.24 -30.53
C ARG A 920 4.64 -43.14 -31.53
N TYR A 921 5.87 -43.18 -32.05
CA TYR A 921 6.36 -42.21 -33.03
C TYR A 921 6.07 -42.72 -34.43
N LYS A 922 5.45 -41.88 -35.26
CA LYS A 922 5.39 -42.12 -36.69
C LYS A 922 6.41 -41.22 -37.38
N GLN A 923 7.53 -41.78 -37.83
CA GLN A 923 8.40 -41.06 -38.77
C GLN A 923 7.60 -40.82 -40.06
N ARG A 924 7.46 -39.56 -40.47
CA ARG A 924 6.88 -39.23 -41.77
C ARG A 924 7.79 -39.78 -42.87
N GLY A 925 7.26 -40.71 -43.67
CA GLY A 925 7.82 -41.00 -44.99
C GLY A 925 7.73 -39.75 -45.87
N HIS A 926 8.86 -39.38 -46.46
CA HIS A 926 9.12 -38.38 -47.50
C HIS A 926 7.95 -37.49 -47.96
N ILE A 927 7.82 -36.30 -47.35
CA ILE A 927 7.58 -35.03 -48.08
C ILE A 927 8.24 -33.91 -47.26
N ALA A 928 9.52 -33.65 -47.57
CA ALA A 928 10.29 -32.40 -47.36
C ALA A 928 11.78 -32.70 -47.01
N ASP A 929 12.51 -33.34 -47.94
CA ASP A 929 13.99 -33.41 -47.91
C ASP A 929 14.63 -32.10 -48.40
N HIS A 930 14.23 -30.97 -47.83
CA HIS A 930 15.03 -29.74 -47.89
C HIS A 930 14.80 -28.95 -46.62
N LEU A 931 15.40 -29.40 -45.52
CA LEU A 931 16.12 -28.60 -44.54
C LEU A 931 16.40 -29.46 -43.30
N VAL A 932 17.66 -29.46 -42.90
CA VAL A 932 18.23 -30.06 -41.68
C VAL A 932 18.78 -31.48 -41.85
N GLU A 933 19.90 -31.52 -42.57
CA GLU A 933 21.00 -32.43 -42.34
C GLU A 933 21.66 -32.20 -40.96
N HIS A 934 22.27 -33.27 -40.45
CA HIS A 934 23.29 -33.35 -39.38
C HIS A 934 22.87 -33.64 -37.92
N HIS A 935 22.88 -34.95 -37.64
CA HIS A 935 23.58 -35.66 -36.56
C HIS A 935 22.78 -36.32 -35.42
N ARG A 936 22.46 -37.60 -35.64
CA ARG A 936 22.65 -38.70 -34.66
C ARG A 936 23.25 -39.93 -35.37
N LYS A 937 24.35 -40.48 -34.85
CA LYS A 937 24.80 -41.90 -34.98
C LYS A 937 25.61 -42.23 -33.69
N LEU A 938 25.08 -43.04 -32.78
CA LEU A 938 25.29 -44.51 -32.55
C LEU A 938 26.61 -44.85 -31.83
N PRO A 939 26.79 -46.01 -31.14
CA PRO A 939 25.84 -46.94 -30.49
C PRO A 939 26.29 -47.40 -29.06
N LEU A 940 25.46 -48.20 -28.37
CA LEU A 940 25.85 -49.03 -27.21
C LEU A 940 25.79 -50.52 -27.59
N SER A 941 26.83 -51.26 -27.20
CA SER A 941 26.96 -52.73 -27.16
C SER A 941 28.12 -53.02 -26.19
N LYS A 942 28.26 -54.08 -25.37
CA LYS A 942 27.54 -55.33 -25.04
C LYS A 942 28.41 -56.00 -23.93
N VAL A 943 27.89 -57.07 -23.28
CA VAL A 943 28.58 -58.17 -22.52
C VAL A 943 29.00 -57.87 -21.07
N LYS A 944 28.51 -58.50 -19.98
CA LYS A 944 28.40 -59.91 -19.45
C LYS A 944 29.63 -60.45 -18.67
N ALA A 945 29.39 -60.67 -17.37
CA ALA A 945 29.69 -61.84 -16.50
C ALA A 945 31.13 -62.26 -16.05
N GLY A 946 31.21 -62.67 -14.76
CA GLY A 946 32.22 -63.56 -14.12
C GLY A 946 32.96 -62.88 -12.95
N THR A 947 32.81 -63.14 -11.63
CA THR A 947 32.87 -64.34 -10.74
C THR A 947 34.01 -64.19 -9.70
N THR A 948 33.70 -64.57 -8.44
CA THR A 948 34.57 -65.06 -7.32
C THR A 948 35.61 -64.09 -6.72
N GLU A 949 35.90 -64.02 -5.41
CA GLU A 949 36.00 -65.06 -4.37
C GLU A 949 36.15 -64.43 -2.95
N ASP A 950 35.98 -65.26 -1.91
CA ASP A 950 35.94 -65.00 -0.46
C ASP A 950 37.21 -64.43 0.21
N VAL A 951 37.04 -63.71 1.34
CA VAL A 951 37.92 -63.79 2.52
C VAL A 951 37.11 -63.69 3.83
N SER A 952 37.44 -64.63 4.73
CA SER A 952 36.90 -65.01 6.02
C SER A 952 37.19 -64.10 7.23
N GLN A 953 36.18 -64.00 8.10
CA GLN A 953 36.14 -64.11 9.59
C GLN A 953 37.18 -63.42 10.51
N VAL A 954 36.69 -62.76 11.57
CA VAL A 954 36.82 -63.13 13.03
C VAL A 954 36.10 -62.06 13.91
N ASN A 955 35.07 -62.51 14.65
CA ASN A 955 34.67 -62.28 16.07
C ASN A 955 35.01 -60.96 16.82
N ASP A 956 34.28 -60.42 17.83
CA ASP A 956 33.25 -60.94 18.74
C ASP A 956 32.53 -59.79 19.51
N GLU A 957 31.28 -60.08 19.92
CA GLU A 957 30.51 -59.66 21.12
C GLU A 957 30.09 -58.20 21.49
N LYS A 958 28.75 -58.06 21.59
CA LYS A 958 27.88 -57.42 22.63
C LYS A 958 27.86 -55.88 22.82
N ASN A 959 26.74 -55.25 22.47
CA ASN A 959 25.66 -54.93 23.43
C ASN A 959 24.44 -54.21 22.81
N GLN A 960 23.28 -54.72 23.22
CA GLN A 960 21.90 -54.17 23.25
C GLN A 960 21.63 -52.80 22.60
N ASN A 961 20.67 -52.74 21.67
CA ASN A 961 19.88 -51.53 21.44
C ASN A 961 18.42 -51.84 21.13
N VAL A 962 17.57 -51.22 21.95
CA VAL A 962 16.10 -51.22 21.96
C VAL A 962 15.60 -50.42 20.76
N ARG A 963 14.63 -50.97 20.00
CA ARG A 963 13.88 -50.27 18.96
C ARG A 963 12.90 -49.28 19.59
N THR A 964 12.92 -48.02 19.14
CA THR A 964 11.88 -47.01 19.39
C THR A 964 11.24 -46.57 18.07
N THR A 965 9.91 -46.54 18.02
CA THR A 965 9.04 -46.24 16.87
C THR A 965 8.88 -44.73 16.58
N PRO A 966 8.45 -44.34 15.36
CA PRO A 966 8.51 -42.96 14.85
C PRO A 966 7.30 -42.08 15.23
N HIS A 967 7.36 -41.44 16.41
CA HIS A 967 6.37 -40.44 16.85
C HIS A 967 6.93 -39.05 17.26
N ASP A 968 8.21 -38.74 17.04
CA ASP A 968 8.82 -37.50 17.57
C ASP A 968 9.29 -36.45 16.54
N PHE A 969 8.79 -36.47 15.30
CA PHE A 969 9.09 -35.38 14.34
C PHE A 969 8.33 -34.06 14.61
N LYS A 970 7.37 -34.06 15.55
CA LYS A 970 6.56 -32.87 15.89
C LYS A 970 7.32 -31.81 16.68
N TYR A 971 8.54 -32.11 17.14
CA TYR A 971 9.31 -31.28 18.07
C TYR A 971 10.65 -30.79 17.52
N VAL A 972 10.96 -31.05 16.25
CA VAL A 972 12.18 -30.56 15.60
C VAL A 972 11.86 -29.32 14.77
N TYR A 973 12.46 -28.18 15.13
CA TYR A 973 12.41 -26.85 14.48
C TYR A 973 11.49 -26.76 13.25
N PRO A 974 10.21 -26.36 13.42
CA PRO A 974 9.22 -26.40 12.34
C PRO A 974 9.64 -25.58 11.11
N ASP A 975 10.48 -24.57 11.31
CA ASP A 975 11.03 -23.68 10.28
C ASP A 975 11.84 -24.42 9.20
N PHE A 976 12.43 -25.58 9.51
CA PHE A 976 13.25 -26.36 8.56
C PHE A 976 12.46 -27.44 7.82
N LEU A 977 11.17 -27.58 8.12
CA LEU A 977 10.30 -28.51 7.44
C LEU A 977 10.11 -28.08 5.98
N PRO A 978 10.26 -28.99 5.00
CA PRO A 978 9.96 -28.69 3.61
C PRO A 978 8.49 -28.35 3.44
N ASN A 979 8.15 -27.56 2.41
CA ASN A 979 6.78 -27.11 2.17
C ASN A 979 5.80 -28.30 2.25
N PRO A 980 4.75 -28.28 3.08
CA PRO A 980 3.87 -29.45 3.23
C PRO A 980 3.17 -29.83 1.92
N ILE A 981 3.11 -28.91 0.95
CA ILE A 981 2.54 -29.10 -0.39
C ILE A 981 3.64 -29.55 -1.37
N PRO A 982 3.68 -30.83 -1.82
CA PRO A 982 4.80 -31.39 -2.56
C PRO A 982 5.10 -30.73 -3.93
N PHE A 983 4.08 -30.21 -4.62
CA PHE A 983 4.23 -29.56 -5.93
C PHE A 983 4.76 -28.11 -5.86
N LEU A 984 4.78 -27.52 -4.66
CA LEU A 984 5.42 -26.23 -4.39
C LEU A 984 6.86 -26.39 -3.87
N ARG A 985 7.36 -27.64 -3.76
CA ARG A 985 8.74 -27.92 -3.33
C ARG A 985 9.70 -27.77 -4.50
N ASP A 986 10.47 -26.69 -4.48
CA ASP A 986 11.63 -26.51 -5.34
C ASP A 986 12.90 -26.81 -4.55
N ARG A 987 13.59 -27.91 -4.90
CA ARG A 987 14.80 -28.37 -4.20
C ARG A 987 15.94 -27.36 -4.24
N ILE A 988 16.01 -26.49 -5.25
CA ILE A 988 17.02 -25.43 -5.35
C ILE A 988 16.61 -24.27 -4.45
N LEU A 989 15.34 -23.83 -4.53
CA LEU A 989 14.81 -22.77 -3.70
C LEU A 989 14.94 -23.11 -2.21
N GLU A 990 14.49 -24.28 -1.78
CA GLU A 990 14.57 -24.73 -0.38
C GLU A 990 16.02 -24.84 0.10
N LYS A 991 16.97 -25.22 -0.77
CA LYS A 991 18.40 -25.27 -0.42
C LYS A 991 18.99 -23.86 -0.29
N LEU A 992 18.56 -22.91 -1.11
CA LEU A 992 18.97 -21.51 -1.02
C LEU A 992 18.36 -20.84 0.21
N GLU A 993 17.07 -21.07 0.47
CA GLU A 993 16.37 -20.60 1.66
C GLU A 993 17.02 -21.13 2.93
N ARG A 994 17.30 -22.44 3.02
CA ARG A 994 18.02 -23.02 4.17
C ARG A 994 19.40 -22.40 4.37
N LYS A 995 20.16 -22.19 3.29
CA LYS A 995 21.46 -21.48 3.38
C LYS A 995 21.31 -20.06 3.92
N ASP A 996 20.25 -19.36 3.53
CA ASP A 996 19.99 -18.01 4.02
C ASP A 996 19.53 -18.00 5.48
N MET A 997 18.66 -18.94 5.87
CA MET A 997 18.25 -19.15 7.27
C MET A 997 19.45 -19.44 8.18
N PHE A 998 20.40 -20.28 7.74
CA PHE A 998 21.63 -20.53 8.48
C PHE A 998 22.51 -19.28 8.60
N ARG A 999 22.65 -18.48 7.52
CA ARG A 999 23.39 -17.20 7.58
C ARG A 999 22.76 -16.22 8.55
N ARG A 1000 21.43 -16.13 8.58
CA ARG A 1000 20.72 -15.23 9.49
C ARG A 1000 20.79 -15.69 10.95
N ARG A 1001 20.76 -17.00 11.21
CA ARG A 1001 21.01 -17.58 12.54
C ARG A 1001 22.46 -17.39 13.05
N GLN A 1002 23.41 -17.09 12.16
CA GLN A 1002 24.75 -16.66 12.58
C GLN A 1002 24.79 -15.19 13.04
N GLN A 1003 23.79 -14.39 12.67
CA GLN A 1003 23.69 -12.97 13.01
C GLN A 1003 22.77 -12.73 14.22
N ILE A 1004 21.74 -13.56 14.39
CA ILE A 1004 20.75 -13.47 15.47
C ILE A 1004 20.62 -14.85 16.11
N ASP A 1005 20.79 -14.91 17.43
CA ASP A 1005 20.54 -16.14 18.20
C ASP A 1005 19.02 -16.36 18.31
N ILE A 1006 18.53 -17.41 17.67
CA ILE A 1006 17.11 -17.79 17.66
C ILE A 1006 16.95 -18.97 18.63
N PRO A 1007 16.44 -18.73 19.85
CA PRO A 1007 16.30 -19.77 20.85
C PRO A 1007 15.19 -20.77 20.47
N GLU A 1008 15.20 -21.93 21.12
CA GLU A 1008 14.13 -22.91 21.00
C GLU A 1008 12.89 -22.45 21.79
N PHE A 1009 11.71 -22.45 21.16
CA PHE A 1009 10.45 -22.12 21.82
C PHE A 1009 9.25 -22.81 21.17
N TYR A 1010 8.14 -22.89 21.90
CA TYR A 1010 6.92 -23.56 21.47
C TYR A 1010 5.72 -22.62 21.52
N VAL A 1011 4.62 -23.01 20.86
CA VAL A 1011 3.31 -22.39 21.13
C VAL A 1011 2.99 -22.62 22.62
N GLY A 1012 2.76 -21.53 23.35
CA GLY A 1012 2.64 -21.49 24.81
C GLY A 1012 3.84 -20.90 25.54
N SER A 1013 5.02 -20.80 24.90
CA SER A 1013 6.20 -20.19 25.52
C SER A 1013 6.08 -18.66 25.59
N VAL A 1014 6.65 -18.06 26.64
CA VAL A 1014 6.70 -16.60 26.82
C VAL A 1014 8.04 -16.08 26.32
N LEU A 1015 8.00 -15.14 25.37
CA LEU A 1015 9.17 -14.59 24.71
C LEU A 1015 9.30 -13.09 24.95
N ALA A 1016 10.54 -12.60 24.94
CA ALA A 1016 10.87 -11.19 24.69
C ALA A 1016 11.56 -11.06 23.33
N VAL A 1017 11.02 -10.24 22.43
CA VAL A 1017 11.61 -9.97 21.11
C VAL A 1017 12.02 -8.51 21.05
N THR A 1018 13.30 -8.26 20.76
CA THR A 1018 13.83 -6.91 20.55
C THR A 1018 14.08 -6.68 19.06
N SER A 1019 13.34 -5.76 18.44
CA SER A 1019 13.47 -5.40 17.03
C SER A 1019 13.88 -3.95 16.83
N ALA A 1020 14.75 -3.68 15.88
CA ALA A 1020 15.08 -2.34 15.43
C ALA A 1020 13.96 -1.76 14.55
N ASP A 1021 13.71 -0.47 14.67
CA ASP A 1021 12.78 0.24 13.79
C ASP A 1021 13.35 0.27 12.35
N PRO A 1022 12.60 -0.20 11.33
CA PRO A 1022 13.07 -0.17 9.93
C PRO A 1022 13.45 1.22 9.42
N TYR A 1023 12.87 2.27 10.00
CA TYR A 1023 13.07 3.67 9.62
C TYR A 1023 14.04 4.41 10.56
N ALA A 1024 14.37 3.82 11.72
CA ALA A 1024 15.32 4.35 12.67
C ALA A 1024 16.13 3.20 13.31
N PRO A 1025 17.17 2.66 12.64
CA PRO A 1025 17.89 1.46 13.06
C PRO A 1025 18.54 1.55 14.46
N SER A 1026 18.71 2.77 14.99
CA SER A 1026 19.19 3.04 16.34
C SER A 1026 18.13 2.84 17.43
N ARG A 1027 16.83 2.92 17.09
CA ARG A 1027 15.70 2.73 18.01
C ARG A 1027 15.34 1.25 18.07
N ARG A 1028 15.35 0.68 19.28
CA ARG A 1028 15.02 -0.73 19.54
C ARG A 1028 13.74 -0.82 20.37
N ASN A 1029 12.79 -1.61 19.90
CA ASN A 1029 11.54 -1.89 20.62
C ASN A 1029 11.59 -3.32 21.14
N ARG A 1030 11.32 -3.51 22.43
CA ARG A 1030 11.19 -4.83 23.06
C ARG A 1030 9.72 -5.13 23.32
N PHE A 1031 9.25 -6.30 22.95
CA PHE A 1031 7.89 -6.77 23.24
C PHE A 1031 7.95 -8.11 23.96
N VAL A 1032 7.22 -8.23 25.07
CA VAL A 1032 7.09 -9.46 25.86
C VAL A 1032 5.69 -10.02 25.66
N GLY A 1033 5.55 -11.32 25.41
CA GLY A 1033 4.24 -11.95 25.27
C GLY A 1033 4.29 -13.48 25.13
N ILE A 1034 3.13 -14.12 25.24
CA ILE A 1034 2.97 -15.56 25.00
C ILE A 1034 2.85 -15.85 23.51
N CYS A 1035 3.57 -16.85 23.02
CA CYS A 1035 3.46 -17.32 21.65
C CYS A 1035 2.15 -18.10 21.48
N ILE A 1036 1.17 -17.51 20.79
CA ILE A 1036 -0.16 -18.12 20.61
C ILE A 1036 -0.28 -18.93 19.33
N GLN A 1037 0.60 -18.68 18.36
CA GLN A 1037 0.51 -19.24 17.02
C GLN A 1037 1.89 -19.21 16.34
N ARG A 1038 2.20 -20.26 15.57
CA ARG A 1038 3.35 -20.34 14.66
C ARG A 1038 2.85 -20.86 13.31
N GLU A 1039 3.17 -20.16 12.23
CA GLU A 1039 2.68 -20.47 10.88
C GLU A 1039 3.78 -20.30 9.84
N LYS A 1040 3.50 -20.81 8.62
CA LYS A 1040 4.44 -20.81 7.48
C LYS A 1040 5.70 -21.64 7.79
N HIS A 1041 6.67 -21.59 6.88
CA HIS A 1041 7.92 -22.37 6.93
C HIS A 1041 9.04 -21.62 6.19
N GLY A 1042 10.30 -22.05 6.37
CA GLY A 1042 11.44 -21.46 5.71
C GLY A 1042 11.72 -20.01 6.13
N LEU A 1043 12.12 -19.15 5.19
CA LEU A 1043 12.37 -17.72 5.46
C LEU A 1043 11.10 -16.92 5.81
N LYS A 1044 9.92 -17.44 5.48
CA LYS A 1044 8.62 -16.81 5.76
C LYS A 1044 8.00 -17.29 7.07
N HIS A 1045 8.74 -18.07 7.86
CA HIS A 1045 8.26 -18.56 9.15
C HIS A 1045 7.83 -17.38 10.03
N GLU A 1046 6.59 -17.41 10.51
CA GLU A 1046 6.03 -16.36 11.38
C GLU A 1046 5.58 -16.95 12.72
N PHE A 1047 5.64 -16.12 13.76
CA PHE A 1047 5.06 -16.43 15.06
C PHE A 1047 4.36 -15.20 15.65
N THR A 1048 3.25 -15.43 16.35
CA THR A 1048 2.43 -14.38 16.96
C THR A 1048 2.63 -14.37 18.46
N LEU A 1049 3.07 -13.23 18.99
CA LEU A 1049 3.10 -12.97 20.42
C LEU A 1049 1.88 -12.16 20.84
N ARG A 1050 1.23 -12.57 21.92
CA ARG A 1050 0.13 -11.85 22.55
C ARG A 1050 0.50 -11.40 23.95
N ASN A 1051 0.15 -10.17 24.31
CA ASN A 1051 0.21 -9.69 25.69
C ASN A 1051 -0.99 -8.75 25.95
N ILE A 1052 -1.40 -8.62 27.21
CA ILE A 1052 -2.31 -7.56 27.63
C ILE A 1052 -1.48 -6.38 28.14
N VAL A 1053 -1.51 -5.27 27.41
CA VAL A 1053 -0.84 -4.01 27.78
C VAL A 1053 -1.93 -2.97 28.02
N ASP A 1054 -1.94 -2.36 29.20
CA ASP A 1054 -2.95 -1.36 29.62
C ASP A 1054 -4.42 -1.81 29.42
N GLY A 1055 -4.67 -3.10 29.68
CA GLY A 1055 -6.01 -3.70 29.55
C GLY A 1055 -6.42 -4.05 28.12
N LEU A 1056 -5.57 -3.82 27.12
CA LEU A 1056 -5.80 -4.14 25.71
C LEU A 1056 -4.95 -5.33 25.27
N GLY A 1057 -5.56 -6.28 24.56
CA GLY A 1057 -4.83 -7.40 23.95
C GLY A 1057 -4.05 -6.95 22.72
N VAL A 1058 -2.74 -6.84 22.86
CA VAL A 1058 -1.80 -6.51 21.80
C VAL A 1058 -1.22 -7.80 21.23
N GLU A 1059 -1.29 -7.94 19.90
CA GLU A 1059 -0.67 -9.05 19.16
C GLU A 1059 0.37 -8.50 18.17
N ILE A 1060 1.58 -9.05 18.20
CA ILE A 1060 2.63 -8.74 17.24
C ILE A 1060 3.02 -10.01 16.50
N VAL A 1061 2.96 -9.96 15.17
CA VAL A 1061 3.44 -11.04 14.30
C VAL A 1061 4.87 -10.74 13.89
N TYR A 1062 5.77 -11.66 14.21
CA TYR A 1062 7.18 -11.58 13.84
C TYR A 1062 7.50 -12.62 12.77
N GLU A 1063 8.11 -12.19 11.68
CA GLU A 1063 8.84 -13.08 10.77
C GLU A 1063 10.14 -13.50 11.45
N LEU A 1064 10.31 -14.80 11.71
CA LEU A 1064 11.38 -15.37 12.53
C LEU A 1064 12.79 -14.98 12.05
N TYR A 1065 12.96 -14.84 10.74
CA TYR A 1065 14.25 -14.53 10.11
C TYR A 1065 14.34 -13.07 9.65
N ASN A 1066 13.48 -12.17 10.15
CA ASN A 1066 13.52 -10.77 9.77
C ASN A 1066 14.82 -10.10 10.26
N PRO A 1067 15.59 -9.40 9.40
CA PRO A 1067 16.83 -8.76 9.80
C PRO A 1067 16.64 -7.61 10.81
N THR A 1068 15.42 -7.14 11.04
CA THR A 1068 15.14 -6.14 12.08
C THR A 1068 15.14 -6.73 13.48
N ILE A 1069 14.97 -8.05 13.65
CA ILE A 1069 15.05 -8.69 14.98
C ILE A 1069 16.52 -8.67 15.41
N THR A 1070 16.80 -7.99 16.52
CA THR A 1070 18.17 -7.87 17.06
C THR A 1070 18.45 -8.91 18.15
N LYS A 1071 17.42 -9.33 18.90
CA LYS A 1071 17.55 -10.30 20.00
C LYS A 1071 16.21 -10.98 20.27
N MET A 1072 16.23 -12.28 20.58
CA MET A 1072 15.07 -13.04 21.04
C MET A 1072 15.45 -13.79 22.32
N GLU A 1073 14.58 -13.72 23.33
CA GLU A 1073 14.81 -14.34 24.64
C GLU A 1073 13.58 -15.15 25.03
N VAL A 1074 13.80 -16.38 25.48
CA VAL A 1074 12.73 -17.20 26.07
C VAL A 1074 12.69 -16.91 27.55
N LEU A 1075 11.63 -16.22 27.99
CA LEU A 1075 11.45 -15.89 29.39
C LEU A 1075 10.85 -17.06 30.17
N LYS A 1076 9.95 -17.81 29.53
CA LYS A 1076 9.37 -19.03 30.10
C LYS A 1076 9.16 -20.06 29.00
N LEU A 1077 9.93 -21.13 29.05
CA LEU A 1077 9.79 -22.25 28.14
C LEU A 1077 8.69 -23.19 28.68
N GLU A 1078 7.53 -23.19 28.05
CA GLU A 1078 6.42 -24.09 28.36
C GLU A 1078 5.64 -24.48 27.10
N ARG A 1079 4.97 -25.63 27.16
CA ARG A 1079 4.03 -26.12 26.15
C ARG A 1079 2.61 -26.08 26.71
N ARG A 1080 1.61 -25.93 25.84
CA ARG A 1080 0.19 -26.01 26.20
C ARG A 1080 -0.43 -27.28 25.63
N LEU A 1081 -1.63 -27.63 26.12
CA LEU A 1081 -2.41 -28.78 25.66
C LEU A 1081 -2.82 -28.67 24.18
N ASP A 1082 -2.96 -27.44 23.69
CA ASP A 1082 -3.40 -27.13 22.32
C ASP A 1082 -2.27 -26.46 21.51
N GLU A 1083 -2.25 -26.71 20.20
CA GLU A 1083 -1.21 -26.22 19.27
C GLU A 1083 -1.55 -24.86 18.65
N ASN A 1084 -2.77 -24.37 18.88
CA ASN A 1084 -3.21 -23.05 18.47
C ASN A 1084 -4.01 -22.40 19.59
N LEU A 1085 -3.40 -21.38 20.21
CA LEU A 1085 -3.93 -20.71 21.39
C LEU A 1085 -4.72 -19.45 21.04
N ALA A 1086 -5.27 -19.36 19.82
CA ALA A 1086 -6.10 -18.21 19.43
C ALA A 1086 -7.31 -17.99 20.37
N TYR A 1087 -7.76 -19.02 21.10
CA TYR A 1087 -8.80 -18.89 22.13
C TYR A 1087 -8.38 -18.00 23.31
N LEU A 1088 -7.08 -17.76 23.51
CA LEU A 1088 -6.57 -16.79 24.48
C LEU A 1088 -6.93 -15.34 24.15
N ARG A 1089 -7.50 -15.09 22.95
CA ARG A 1089 -8.13 -13.81 22.61
C ARG A 1089 -9.36 -13.51 23.47
N ASP A 1090 -10.04 -14.56 23.89
CA ASP A 1090 -11.32 -14.52 24.59
C ASP A 1090 -11.18 -14.96 26.08
N ALA A 1091 -9.96 -15.25 26.51
CA ALA A 1091 -9.62 -15.62 27.88
C ALA A 1091 -9.52 -14.38 28.81
N PRO A 1092 -9.72 -14.55 30.13
CA PRO A 1092 -9.44 -13.51 31.12
C PRO A 1092 -7.99 -12.98 30.98
N PRO A 1093 -7.77 -11.68 31.20
CA PRO A 1093 -6.46 -11.05 30.99
C PRO A 1093 -5.28 -11.74 31.68
N GLU A 1094 -5.48 -12.29 32.87
CA GLU A 1094 -4.45 -12.98 33.67
C GLU A 1094 -3.73 -14.13 32.96
N TYR A 1095 -4.36 -14.75 31.95
CA TYR A 1095 -3.75 -15.82 31.15
C TYR A 1095 -2.86 -15.29 30.00
N CYS A 1096 -2.84 -13.98 29.79
CA CYS A 1096 -2.11 -13.30 28.72
C CYS A 1096 -1.33 -12.06 29.18
N THR A 1097 -1.37 -11.69 30.46
CA THR A 1097 -0.63 -10.55 30.99
C THR A 1097 0.76 -10.97 31.45
N PHE A 1098 1.79 -10.41 30.82
CA PHE A 1098 3.19 -10.63 31.18
C PHE A 1098 3.90 -9.29 31.39
N PRO A 1099 4.63 -9.10 32.50
CA PRO A 1099 5.33 -7.85 32.77
C PRO A 1099 6.50 -7.66 31.79
N PHE A 1100 6.76 -6.40 31.43
CA PHE A 1100 7.81 -6.06 30.48
C PHE A 1100 9.20 -6.48 30.97
N ASP A 1101 9.46 -6.41 32.28
CA ASP A 1101 10.70 -6.75 32.96
C ASP A 1101 10.76 -8.20 33.47
N MET A 1102 9.89 -9.09 32.95
CA MET A 1102 9.90 -10.50 33.33
C MET A 1102 11.30 -11.15 33.11
N GLU A 1103 11.84 -11.73 34.18
CA GLU A 1103 13.12 -12.43 34.18
C GLU A 1103 13.02 -13.85 33.62
N PRO A 1104 14.05 -14.37 32.92
CA PRO A 1104 14.03 -15.73 32.38
C PRO A 1104 14.02 -16.81 33.46
N VAL A 1105 13.04 -17.72 33.39
CA VAL A 1105 12.97 -18.93 34.22
C VAL A 1105 13.94 -19.96 33.66
N LYS A 1106 15.07 -20.16 34.34
CA LYS A 1106 16.09 -21.14 33.95
C LYS A 1106 15.65 -22.56 34.31
N LEU A 1107 15.49 -23.40 33.29
CA LEU A 1107 15.30 -24.84 33.46
C LEU A 1107 16.67 -25.53 33.63
N PRO A 1108 16.78 -26.58 34.48
CA PRO A 1108 18.00 -27.35 34.61
C PRO A 1108 18.46 -27.94 33.25
N PRO A 1109 19.76 -27.98 32.94
CA PRO A 1109 20.24 -28.58 31.70
C PRO A 1109 19.76 -30.04 31.56
N GLY A 1110 19.08 -30.36 30.46
CA GLY A 1110 18.56 -31.71 30.18
C GLY A 1110 17.13 -31.99 30.69
N SER A 1111 16.47 -31.05 31.37
CA SER A 1111 15.05 -31.22 31.71
C SER A 1111 14.14 -31.06 30.49
N GLY A 1112 13.14 -31.94 30.34
CA GLY A 1112 12.14 -31.83 29.27
C GLY A 1112 11.29 -30.56 29.39
N VAL A 1113 10.68 -30.15 28.27
CA VAL A 1113 9.84 -28.94 28.23
C VAL A 1113 8.57 -29.14 29.06
N PRO A 1114 8.28 -28.29 30.06
CA PRO A 1114 7.10 -28.42 30.90
C PRO A 1114 5.80 -28.32 30.09
N LEU A 1115 4.88 -29.27 30.28
CA LEU A 1115 3.51 -29.20 29.75
C LEU A 1115 2.60 -28.51 30.77
N ASN A 1116 2.04 -27.36 30.38
CA ASN A 1116 1.06 -26.63 31.15
C ASN A 1116 -0.35 -27.18 30.82
N THR A 1117 -0.93 -27.87 31.80
CA THR A 1117 -2.23 -28.56 31.71
C THR A 1117 -3.41 -27.70 32.16
N ILE A 1118 -3.19 -26.43 32.50
CA ILE A 1118 -4.25 -25.52 32.94
C ILE A 1118 -5.25 -25.30 31.81
N GLN A 1119 -6.53 -25.58 32.09
CA GLN A 1119 -7.64 -25.26 31.20
C GLN A 1119 -8.12 -23.83 31.47
N VAL A 1120 -8.29 -23.05 30.41
CA VAL A 1120 -8.60 -21.62 30.48
C VAL A 1120 -10.11 -21.40 30.34
N PRO A 1121 -10.77 -20.74 31.31
CA PRO A 1121 -12.17 -20.35 31.17
C PRO A 1121 -12.29 -19.21 30.15
N ILE A 1122 -13.35 -19.21 29.33
CA ILE A 1122 -13.57 -18.19 28.30
C ILE A 1122 -14.65 -17.22 28.75
N THR A 1123 -14.43 -15.92 28.53
CA THR A 1123 -15.27 -14.83 29.04
C THR A 1123 -16.52 -14.56 28.19
N SER A 1124 -16.59 -15.06 26.95
CA SER A 1124 -17.72 -14.85 26.03
C SER A 1124 -17.99 -16.04 25.08
N THR A 1125 -19.17 -16.09 24.47
CA THR A 1125 -19.46 -17.05 23.39
C THR A 1125 -18.59 -16.74 22.18
N HIS A 1126 -17.72 -17.70 21.82
CA HIS A 1126 -16.78 -17.68 20.69
C HIS A 1126 -17.28 -16.84 19.50
N TRP A 1127 -16.55 -15.78 19.14
CA TRP A 1127 -16.72 -15.13 17.84
C TRP A 1127 -16.29 -16.04 16.66
N GLN A 1128 -15.67 -17.19 16.95
CA GLN A 1128 -15.26 -18.23 16.01
C GLN A 1128 -16.13 -19.50 16.01
N TYR A 1129 -17.46 -19.36 16.08
CA TYR A 1129 -18.37 -20.41 15.57
C TYR A 1129 -18.40 -20.50 14.03
N LYS A 1130 -17.35 -19.99 13.37
CA LYS A 1130 -17.16 -20.02 11.92
C LYS A 1130 -15.75 -20.53 11.65
N TRP A 1131 -15.69 -21.81 11.28
CA TRP A 1131 -14.60 -22.54 10.64
C TRP A 1131 -13.51 -23.11 11.57
N GLU A 1132 -13.47 -24.45 11.62
CA GLU A 1132 -12.33 -25.30 11.98
C GLU A 1132 -11.77 -25.20 13.41
N ARG A 1133 -12.41 -25.91 14.36
CA ARG A 1133 -11.74 -26.46 15.56
C ARG A 1133 -12.67 -27.40 16.32
N HIS A 1134 -12.60 -28.69 15.99
CA HIS A 1134 -13.09 -29.76 16.87
C HIS A 1134 -11.87 -30.26 17.67
N ASP A 1135 -12.02 -30.47 18.99
CA ASP A 1135 -11.01 -31.03 19.92
C ASP A 1135 -9.99 -30.10 20.63
N LEU A 1136 -10.39 -28.89 21.08
CA LEU A 1136 -9.57 -28.13 22.03
C LEU A 1136 -9.65 -28.71 23.45
N LYS A 1137 -8.52 -29.13 24.02
CA LYS A 1137 -8.43 -29.76 25.36
C LYS A 1137 -8.11 -28.77 26.48
N GLY A 1138 -7.62 -27.58 26.15
CA GLY A 1138 -7.20 -26.53 27.08
C GLY A 1138 -8.25 -25.48 27.42
N VAL A 1139 -9.54 -25.71 27.13
CA VAL A 1139 -10.63 -24.72 27.29
C VAL A 1139 -11.70 -25.23 28.25
N LEU A 1140 -12.18 -24.35 29.15
CA LEU A 1140 -13.38 -24.55 29.96
C LEU A 1140 -14.53 -23.73 29.35
N LEU A 1141 -15.49 -24.42 28.73
CA LEU A 1141 -16.69 -23.78 28.15
C LEU A 1141 -17.74 -23.50 29.24
N PRO A 1142 -18.42 -22.34 29.20
CA PRO A 1142 -19.53 -22.08 30.10
C PRO A 1142 -20.69 -23.06 29.84
N PRO A 1143 -21.42 -23.52 30.88
CA PRO A 1143 -22.58 -24.39 30.70
C PRO A 1143 -23.65 -23.67 29.88
N LEU A 1144 -23.92 -24.18 28.67
CA LEU A 1144 -24.95 -23.60 27.80
C LEU A 1144 -26.35 -23.80 28.39
N PRO A 1145 -27.22 -22.77 28.37
CA PRO A 1145 -28.63 -22.93 28.69
C PRO A 1145 -29.26 -24.02 27.82
N ARG A 1146 -30.14 -24.84 28.43
CA ARG A 1146 -30.75 -26.02 27.77
C ARG A 1146 -31.46 -25.68 26.45
N SER A 1147 -31.97 -24.46 26.30
CA SER A 1147 -32.56 -23.92 25.08
C SER A 1147 -31.55 -23.70 23.96
N VAL A 1148 -30.36 -23.18 24.29
CA VAL A 1148 -29.25 -22.97 23.35
C VAL A 1148 -28.64 -24.31 22.96
N ARG A 1149 -28.57 -25.27 23.88
CA ARG A 1149 -28.16 -26.66 23.60
C ARG A 1149 -29.05 -27.33 22.56
N LYS A 1150 -30.39 -27.19 22.69
CA LYS A 1150 -31.37 -27.69 21.70
C LYS A 1150 -31.35 -26.93 20.37
N ALA A 1151 -31.03 -25.63 20.39
CA ALA A 1151 -30.89 -24.84 19.16
C ALA A 1151 -29.61 -25.25 18.39
N ALA A 1152 -28.49 -25.42 19.09
CA ALA A 1152 -27.24 -25.92 18.50
C ALA A 1152 -27.38 -27.34 17.92
N GLU A 1153 -28.12 -28.23 18.61
CA GLU A 1153 -28.48 -29.57 18.11
C GLU A 1153 -29.39 -29.53 16.86
N ARG A 1154 -30.19 -28.48 16.68
CA ARG A 1154 -31.01 -28.28 15.46
C ARG A 1154 -30.22 -27.72 14.27
N TYR A 1155 -29.14 -26.98 14.50
CA TYR A 1155 -28.28 -26.43 13.44
C TYR A 1155 -27.09 -27.35 13.09
N SER A 1156 -26.86 -28.43 13.85
CA SER A 1156 -25.74 -29.35 13.64
C SER A 1156 -25.94 -30.40 12.55
N GLU A 1157 -27.11 -30.47 11.91
CA GLU A 1157 -27.46 -31.48 10.88
C GLU A 1157 -28.38 -30.84 9.82
N PRO A 1158 -27.83 -30.25 8.73
CA PRO A 1158 -27.93 -30.95 7.43
C PRO A 1158 -26.83 -30.58 6.39
N TRP A 1159 -25.60 -30.25 6.80
CA TRP A 1159 -24.45 -30.17 5.87
C TRP A 1159 -23.64 -31.48 5.82
N ARG A 1160 -23.85 -32.38 6.79
CA ARG A 1160 -23.18 -33.69 6.91
C ARG A 1160 -23.49 -34.68 5.77
N GLN A 1161 -24.57 -34.45 5.02
CA GLN A 1161 -24.92 -35.26 3.85
C GLN A 1161 -24.17 -34.84 2.56
N TRP A 1162 -23.41 -33.74 2.61
CA TRP A 1162 -22.71 -33.17 1.45
C TRP A 1162 -21.17 -33.16 1.58
N ASP A 1163 -20.61 -33.72 2.66
CA ASP A 1163 -19.15 -33.82 2.85
C ASP A 1163 -18.58 -35.13 2.26
N ILE A 1164 -18.33 -35.10 0.97
CA ILE A 1164 -17.80 -36.22 0.16
C ILE A 1164 -16.33 -36.52 0.52
N MET A 1165 -15.65 -35.71 1.34
CA MET A 1165 -14.24 -35.89 1.72
C MET A 1165 -14.05 -36.78 2.97
N ARG A 1166 -15.14 -37.30 3.55
CA ARG A 1166 -15.08 -38.18 4.73
C ARG A 1166 -14.47 -39.56 4.43
N GLN A 1167 -14.72 -40.13 3.25
CA GLN A 1167 -14.19 -41.45 2.85
C GLN A 1167 -12.70 -41.43 2.48
N TYR A 1168 -12.13 -40.26 2.15
CA TYR A 1168 -10.71 -40.13 1.81
C TYR A 1168 -9.80 -40.08 3.05
N ARG A 1169 -10.37 -39.91 4.25
CA ARG A 1169 -9.62 -39.70 5.49
C ARG A 1169 -9.57 -40.93 6.41
N THR A 1170 -10.17 -42.05 6.02
CA THR A 1170 -10.42 -43.15 6.97
C THR A 1170 -9.50 -44.35 6.87
N GLU A 1171 -8.70 -44.58 5.84
CA GLU A 1171 -7.75 -45.73 5.79
C GLU A 1171 -6.53 -45.31 4.95
N ILE A 1172 -5.28 -45.35 5.45
CA ILE A 1172 -4.47 -46.55 5.75
C ILE A 1172 -3.74 -46.44 7.11
N HIS A 1173 -3.60 -47.62 7.73
CA HIS A 1173 -3.10 -47.94 9.07
C HIS A 1173 -1.58 -47.72 9.32
N ASP A 1174 -1.24 -47.59 10.60
CA ASP A 1174 0.08 -47.26 11.15
C ASP A 1174 1.18 -48.35 11.02
N GLU A 1175 0.91 -49.55 10.48
CA GLU A 1175 1.90 -50.65 10.42
C GLU A 1175 2.89 -50.54 9.24
N ASP A 1176 2.57 -49.79 8.18
CA ASP A 1176 3.46 -49.60 7.01
C ASP A 1176 4.42 -48.41 7.17
N ARG A 1177 4.32 -47.65 8.26
CA ARG A 1177 5.11 -46.42 8.48
C ARG A 1177 6.57 -46.71 8.80
N ASP A 1178 6.85 -47.87 9.40
CA ASP A 1178 8.18 -48.25 9.91
C ASP A 1178 9.08 -48.86 8.82
N GLU A 1179 8.51 -49.57 7.85
CA GLU A 1179 9.24 -50.16 6.70
C GLU A 1179 9.78 -49.05 5.76
N ILE A 1180 9.05 -47.94 5.66
CA ILE A 1180 9.41 -46.78 4.83
C ILE A 1180 10.64 -46.03 5.38
N PHE A 1181 10.82 -45.97 6.71
CA PHE A 1181 11.94 -45.24 7.30
C PHE A 1181 13.27 -46.03 7.28
N GLU A 1182 13.24 -47.37 7.31
CA GLU A 1182 14.45 -48.21 7.12
C GLU A 1182 15.00 -48.11 5.67
N ASP A 1183 14.13 -48.03 4.65
CA ASP A 1183 14.54 -47.87 3.25
C ASP A 1183 15.12 -46.47 2.92
N ILE A 1184 14.65 -45.43 3.61
CA ILE A 1184 15.12 -44.04 3.44
C ILE A 1184 16.57 -43.87 3.91
N GLU A 1185 16.95 -44.57 4.98
CA GLU A 1185 18.30 -44.52 5.55
C GLU A 1185 19.31 -45.27 4.66
N LYS A 1186 18.89 -46.38 4.04
CA LYS A 1186 19.65 -47.11 3.01
C LYS A 1186 19.88 -46.26 1.76
N HIS A 1187 18.85 -45.54 1.30
CA HIS A 1187 18.93 -44.67 0.13
C HIS A 1187 19.84 -43.44 0.34
N LYS A 1188 19.98 -42.94 1.58
CA LYS A 1188 20.90 -41.83 1.92
C LYS A 1188 22.38 -42.25 1.82
N GLN A 1189 22.72 -43.48 2.19
CA GLN A 1189 24.09 -44.01 2.08
C GLN A 1189 24.48 -44.20 0.60
N ASP A 1190 23.58 -44.75 -0.21
CA ASP A 1190 23.77 -44.90 -1.67
C ASP A 1190 23.94 -43.55 -2.37
N LEU A 1191 23.16 -42.53 -1.98
CA LEU A 1191 23.26 -41.16 -2.51
C LEU A 1191 24.56 -40.44 -2.10
N ALA A 1192 25.17 -40.80 -0.99
CA ALA A 1192 26.45 -40.25 -0.55
C ALA A 1192 27.61 -40.84 -1.37
N GLN A 1193 27.61 -42.16 -1.59
CA GLN A 1193 28.61 -42.85 -2.40
C GLN A 1193 28.52 -42.42 -3.88
N TYR A 1194 27.31 -42.34 -4.44
CA TYR A 1194 27.07 -41.87 -5.81
C TYR A 1194 27.62 -40.46 -6.06
N ARG A 1195 27.60 -39.57 -5.05
CA ARG A 1195 28.12 -38.19 -5.15
C ARG A 1195 29.65 -38.12 -5.14
N ILE A 1196 30.32 -39.07 -4.50
CA ILE A 1196 31.79 -39.20 -4.52
C ILE A 1196 32.23 -39.71 -5.90
N ASP A 1197 31.60 -40.79 -6.38
CA ASP A 1197 31.89 -41.40 -7.67
C ASP A 1197 31.57 -40.45 -8.85
N SER A 1198 30.51 -39.64 -8.73
CA SER A 1198 30.15 -38.61 -9.72
C SER A 1198 31.20 -37.51 -9.84
N LYS A 1199 31.86 -37.12 -8.73
CA LYS A 1199 32.89 -36.07 -8.75
C LYS A 1199 34.20 -36.57 -9.36
N GLU A 1200 34.60 -37.81 -9.10
CA GLU A 1200 35.75 -38.41 -9.76
C GLU A 1200 35.49 -38.62 -11.26
N ASN A 1201 34.30 -39.12 -11.64
CA ASN A 1201 33.92 -39.28 -13.04
C ASN A 1201 33.90 -37.95 -13.82
N ILE A 1202 33.40 -36.86 -13.23
CA ILE A 1202 33.44 -35.52 -13.86
C ILE A 1202 34.88 -35.03 -14.06
N LYS A 1203 35.80 -35.36 -13.15
CA LYS A 1203 37.23 -35.01 -13.25
C LYS A 1203 37.93 -35.83 -14.36
N ILE A 1204 37.60 -37.11 -14.49
CA ILE A 1204 38.10 -38.00 -15.56
C ILE A 1204 37.55 -37.57 -16.92
N ILE A 1205 36.27 -37.21 -17.02
CA ILE A 1205 35.62 -36.75 -18.26
C ILE A 1205 36.24 -35.43 -18.77
N ARG A 1206 36.52 -34.47 -17.89
CA ARG A 1206 37.18 -33.20 -18.26
C ARG A 1206 38.63 -33.42 -18.75
N THR A 1207 39.34 -34.39 -18.18
CA THR A 1207 40.70 -34.75 -18.60
C THR A 1207 40.70 -35.47 -19.95
N ARG A 1208 39.73 -36.37 -20.20
CA ARG A 1208 39.54 -37.06 -21.50
C ARG A 1208 39.08 -36.12 -22.61
N GLN A 1209 38.22 -35.14 -22.33
CA GLN A 1209 37.78 -34.14 -23.32
C GLN A 1209 38.93 -33.20 -23.74
N LYS A 1210 39.83 -32.82 -22.82
CA LYS A 1210 41.04 -32.06 -23.16
C LYS A 1210 42.05 -32.88 -23.98
N ALA A 1211 42.17 -34.18 -23.73
CA ALA A 1211 43.03 -35.07 -24.51
C ALA A 1211 42.46 -35.35 -25.92
N ALA A 1212 41.14 -35.54 -26.05
CA ALA A 1212 40.47 -35.75 -27.33
C ALA A 1212 40.51 -34.51 -28.24
N GLY A 1213 40.37 -33.31 -27.67
CA GLY A 1213 40.52 -32.05 -28.41
C GLY A 1213 41.94 -31.79 -28.93
N ARG A 1214 42.98 -32.27 -28.23
CA ARG A 1214 44.37 -32.21 -28.72
C ARG A 1214 44.67 -33.27 -29.79
N LYS A 1215 44.03 -34.45 -29.73
CA LYS A 1215 44.21 -35.53 -30.74
C LYS A 1215 43.52 -35.20 -32.07
N ALA A 1216 42.33 -34.58 -32.02
CA ALA A 1216 41.62 -34.12 -33.21
C ALA A 1216 42.35 -33.00 -33.99
N ILE A 1217 43.15 -32.17 -33.32
CA ILE A 1217 43.97 -31.12 -33.97
C ILE A 1217 45.28 -31.69 -34.54
N LEU A 1218 45.74 -32.85 -34.07
CA LEU A 1218 46.93 -33.55 -34.56
C LEU A 1218 46.62 -34.53 -35.71
N ASP A 1219 45.46 -35.20 -35.69
CA ASP A 1219 45.06 -36.16 -36.73
C ASP A 1219 44.56 -35.49 -38.03
N ASP A 1220 44.04 -34.24 -37.96
CA ASP A 1220 43.65 -33.44 -39.15
C ASP A 1220 44.87 -32.88 -39.92
N SER A 1221 46.07 -32.97 -39.33
CA SER A 1221 47.33 -32.54 -39.95
C SER A 1221 48.11 -33.67 -40.67
N GLN A 1222 47.60 -34.91 -40.66
CA GLN A 1222 48.31 -36.08 -41.22
C GLN A 1222 47.54 -36.92 -42.27
N GLN A 1223 46.35 -36.51 -42.74
CA GLN A 1223 45.60 -37.23 -43.80
C GLN A 1223 45.41 -36.48 -45.13
N THR A 1224 46.37 -35.62 -45.52
CA THR A 1224 46.45 -35.09 -46.90
C THR A 1224 47.88 -35.17 -47.46
N LYS A 1225 48.45 -36.38 -47.61
CA LYS A 1225 49.56 -36.64 -48.55
C LYS A 1225 49.48 -38.04 -49.18
N ARG A 1226 49.45 -38.05 -50.52
CA ARG A 1226 49.65 -39.14 -51.51
C ARG A 1226 48.39 -39.99 -51.80
N SER A 1227 47.91 -40.16 -53.03
CA SER A 1227 48.52 -40.05 -54.37
C SER A 1227 47.45 -40.08 -55.49
N ASN A 1228 47.55 -39.15 -56.45
CA ASN A 1228 46.97 -39.26 -57.81
C ASN A 1228 47.92 -40.06 -58.74
N PRO A 1229 47.64 -40.23 -60.06
CA PRO A 1229 46.79 -41.20 -60.78
C PRO A 1229 47.67 -42.12 -61.71
N PRO A 1230 47.14 -42.88 -62.70
CA PRO A 1230 46.99 -42.31 -64.05
C PRO A 1230 45.88 -42.90 -64.97
N THR A 1231 45.29 -41.98 -65.75
CA THR A 1231 44.92 -41.99 -67.19
C THR A 1231 44.13 -43.13 -67.89
N SER A 1232 43.12 -42.63 -68.63
CA SER A 1232 42.69 -42.91 -70.02
C SER A 1232 41.86 -44.16 -70.38
N LYS A 1233 40.55 -43.94 -70.58
CA LYS A 1233 39.93 -43.77 -71.92
C LYS A 1233 38.51 -43.22 -71.78
#